data_AF-A0A7C3DDB8-F1
#
_entry.id   AF-A0A7C3DDB8-F1
#
_cell.length_a   1.000
_cell.length_b   1.000
_cell.length_c   1.000
_cell.angle_alpha   90.00
_cell.angle_beta   90.00
_cell.angle_gamma   90.00
#
_symmetry.space_group_name_H-M   'P 1'
#
loop_
_entity.id
_entity.type
_entity.pdbx_description
1 polymer ?
#
loop_
_entity_poly.entity_id
_entity_poly.type
_entity_poly.pdbx_seq_one_letter_code
_entity_poly.pdbx_strand_id
1 'polypeptide(L)'
;MKPIPTWTAAALAVCVAYAVETKLWKQGEAADFEKGKIERLALSSDGRLALAPVWKRVADAETPFVWALLPGPGGTVYAGSGDGKVLRIDAQGRSAVFADLGSGSVHALAPAPGGALYAALSPEGKVFRIGADGKPVLHAQIEPRYVWALIAEPDGTLFAATGDPGQVLRIAPNGSVSVFFDAAESHVRSLVRGPQGTWIAGTEPGGVVLRIDAKGQGFVLHQTAKREVTALAAAADGTVYAAAVGTRRPASPGAVPSTAPAQAAQPQAQGAAQQPQPQPQQTQAQRAPAAAPPPAIGVAALAAGSDIYRIAPDGEPRLLWSSNTAVVYSLALDAQGALIAGTGAEGIVYRIDSPSAHTTLVRAEPQQITALMAAPGGGLLAATANPGMVFRLGPELEKSGSIESDVLDTGAFTYWGRLRHEGELNGGRIRIETRSGNLEDPNKNWSAWQEVPAGGERIASPPARFLQYRAVLEAAPNGASPQLRLVEAAYQAKNLAPVIEKIEITPFNYRFPAAGASLTASKNLTLPGLGQPAQRRQSGPQQPAATESGSVTMNYEKGWIGVRWRALDPNNDGLEARLEIRGEGEREWKLLKDSLRESRYSWDSTAFADGRYRVRLTLSDKPDNYPGRELSAQMESDDFLIDNTPPEILDLSARSEGNRIVVRFRLKDALSALQYAELSVNGGDWLDAEPTTRMTDSPQHDYEVPLPKPAGSEFVIAVRAADERDNVAVRKVLLR
;
A
#
# COMPACT_ATOMS: atom_id res chain seq x y z
N MET A 1 39.88 -59.39 9.21
CA MET A 1 40.10 -57.99 8.79
C MET A 1 39.18 -57.73 7.61
N LYS A 2 38.17 -56.87 7.80
CA LYS A 2 37.15 -56.54 6.78
C LYS A 2 37.66 -55.42 5.86
N PRO A 3 37.34 -55.42 4.55
CA PRO A 3 37.70 -54.34 3.65
C PRO A 3 36.76 -53.13 3.83
N ILE A 4 37.33 -51.93 3.77
CA ILE A 4 36.63 -50.64 3.85
C ILE A 4 36.17 -50.27 2.43
N PRO A 5 34.89 -49.91 2.19
CA PRO A 5 34.45 -49.42 0.89
C PRO A 5 34.75 -47.92 0.75
N THR A 6 35.50 -47.56 -0.28
CA THR A 6 35.69 -46.18 -0.75
C THR A 6 34.43 -45.71 -1.47
N TRP A 7 33.76 -44.68 -0.94
CA TRP A 7 32.66 -43.99 -1.61
C TRP A 7 33.23 -42.81 -2.42
N THR A 8 33.24 -42.92 -3.75
CA THR A 8 33.42 -41.78 -4.65
C THR A 8 32.12 -40.99 -4.72
N ALA A 9 32.05 -39.85 -4.02
CA ALA A 9 31.00 -38.87 -4.18
C ALA A 9 31.26 -38.03 -5.45
N ALA A 10 30.54 -38.31 -6.52
CA ALA A 10 30.47 -37.43 -7.68
C ALA A 10 29.54 -36.25 -7.34
N ALA A 11 30.13 -35.07 -7.09
CA ALA A 11 29.36 -33.84 -6.92
C ALA A 11 28.86 -33.37 -8.29
N LEU A 12 27.57 -33.62 -8.58
CA LEU A 12 26.84 -32.95 -9.64
C LEU A 12 26.64 -31.49 -9.23
N ALA A 13 27.47 -30.59 -9.77
CA ALA A 13 27.23 -29.16 -9.71
C ALA A 13 26.01 -28.83 -10.59
N VAL A 14 24.86 -28.63 -9.97
CA VAL A 14 23.68 -28.07 -10.62
C VAL A 14 23.96 -26.58 -10.85
N CYS A 15 24.36 -26.21 -12.06
CA CYS A 15 24.36 -24.82 -12.49
C CYS A 15 22.91 -24.36 -12.64
N VAL A 16 22.40 -23.67 -11.63
CA VAL A 16 21.16 -22.89 -11.76
C VAL A 16 21.53 -21.63 -12.55
N ALA A 17 21.37 -21.69 -13.87
CA ALA A 17 21.34 -20.49 -14.70
C ALA A 17 20.01 -19.79 -14.42
N TYR A 18 20.05 -18.60 -13.84
CA TYR A 18 18.88 -17.73 -13.79
C TYR A 18 18.70 -17.26 -15.23
N ALA A 19 17.56 -17.57 -15.84
CA ALA A 19 17.27 -17.19 -17.22
C ALA A 19 16.31 -16.00 -17.19
N VAL A 20 16.21 -15.23 -18.28
CA VAL A 20 15.32 -14.08 -18.43
C VAL A 20 13.95 -14.46 -17.90
N GLU A 21 13.65 -13.98 -16.70
CA GLU A 21 12.62 -14.62 -15.90
C GLU A 21 11.26 -14.32 -16.52
N THR A 22 10.53 -15.37 -16.90
CA THR A 22 9.13 -15.22 -17.25
C THR A 22 8.39 -14.84 -15.97
N LYS A 23 7.89 -13.60 -15.91
CA LYS A 23 7.12 -13.10 -14.77
C LYS A 23 5.65 -13.47 -14.94
N LEU A 24 4.96 -13.59 -13.80
CA LEU A 24 3.54 -13.89 -13.75
C LEU A 24 2.81 -12.73 -13.09
N TRP A 25 1.89 -12.10 -13.81
CA TRP A 25 0.91 -11.19 -13.23
C TRP A 25 -0.31 -12.00 -12.82
N LYS A 26 -0.46 -12.22 -11.51
CA LYS A 26 -1.55 -13.02 -10.92
C LYS A 26 -2.57 -12.09 -10.28
N GLN A 27 -3.84 -12.35 -10.56
CA GLN A 27 -4.96 -11.74 -9.87
C GLN A 27 -5.89 -12.83 -9.38
N GLY A 28 -5.98 -12.99 -8.07
CA GLY A 28 -6.81 -14.02 -7.45
C GLY A 28 -7.25 -13.70 -6.03
N GLU A 29 -6.75 -12.62 -5.44
CA GLU A 29 -7.24 -12.10 -4.16
C GLU A 29 -8.28 -11.00 -4.39
N ALA A 30 -9.15 -10.76 -3.41
CA ALA A 30 -10.15 -9.69 -3.51
C ALA A 30 -9.49 -8.32 -3.81
N ALA A 31 -8.37 -8.03 -3.16
CA ALA A 31 -7.63 -6.77 -3.34
C ALA A 31 -7.06 -6.59 -4.76
N ASP A 32 -6.87 -7.67 -5.52
CA ASP A 32 -6.45 -7.57 -6.92
C ASP A 32 -7.61 -7.06 -7.79
N PHE A 33 -8.78 -7.67 -7.60
CA PHE A 33 -9.99 -7.35 -8.37
C PHE A 33 -10.62 -6.02 -7.97
N GLU A 34 -10.46 -5.59 -6.71
CA GLU A 34 -10.95 -4.29 -6.22
C GLU A 34 -10.27 -3.08 -6.89
N LYS A 35 -9.07 -3.24 -7.42
CA LYS A 35 -8.38 -2.20 -8.20
C LYS A 35 -8.99 -2.04 -9.60
N GLY A 36 -9.72 -3.06 -10.06
CA GLY A 36 -10.40 -3.05 -11.34
C GLY A 36 -11.78 -2.40 -11.31
N LYS A 37 -12.35 -2.21 -12.50
CA LYS A 37 -13.74 -1.77 -12.66
C LYS A 37 -14.65 -3.00 -12.74
N ILE A 38 -15.40 -3.24 -11.67
CA ILE A 38 -16.37 -4.34 -11.58
C ILE A 38 -17.76 -3.85 -11.94
N GLU A 39 -18.41 -4.51 -12.89
CA GLU A 39 -19.79 -4.24 -13.30
C GLU A 39 -20.63 -5.51 -13.16
N ARG A 40 -21.70 -5.46 -12.34
CA ARG A 40 -22.69 -6.55 -12.18
C ARG A 40 -22.10 -7.89 -11.70
N LEU A 41 -20.95 -7.86 -11.04
CA LEU A 41 -20.37 -9.02 -10.35
C LEU A 41 -20.34 -8.78 -8.84
N ALA A 42 -20.58 -9.85 -8.10
CA ALA A 42 -20.29 -9.94 -6.68
C ALA A 42 -18.84 -10.42 -6.50
N LEU A 43 -18.16 -9.85 -5.50
CA LEU A 43 -16.79 -10.19 -5.14
C LEU A 43 -16.75 -10.74 -3.71
N SER A 44 -16.33 -11.99 -3.58
CA SER A 44 -16.08 -12.58 -2.26
C SER A 44 -14.72 -12.14 -1.71
N SER A 45 -14.60 -12.08 -0.39
CA SER A 45 -13.37 -11.73 0.32
C SER A 45 -12.22 -12.71 0.07
N ASP A 46 -12.52 -13.91 -0.44
CA ASP A 46 -11.54 -14.91 -0.88
C ASP A 46 -11.12 -14.75 -2.36
N GLY A 47 -11.55 -13.68 -3.04
CA GLY A 47 -11.19 -13.39 -4.42
C GLY A 47 -12.07 -14.05 -5.48
N ARG A 48 -13.23 -14.63 -5.12
CA ARG A 48 -14.16 -15.18 -6.13
C ARG A 48 -15.07 -14.10 -6.71
N LEU A 49 -15.07 -14.00 -8.04
CA LEU A 49 -16.05 -13.21 -8.80
C LEU A 49 -17.18 -14.12 -9.30
N ALA A 50 -18.42 -13.68 -9.12
CA ALA A 50 -19.62 -14.33 -9.65
C ALA A 50 -20.65 -13.27 -10.07
N LEU A 51 -21.66 -13.61 -10.86
CA LEU A 51 -22.77 -12.71 -11.16
C LEU A 51 -23.44 -12.21 -9.87
N ALA A 52 -23.60 -10.89 -9.76
CA ALA A 52 -24.27 -10.27 -8.61
C ALA A 52 -25.78 -10.55 -8.63
N PRO A 53 -26.47 -10.48 -7.49
CA PRO A 53 -27.93 -10.33 -7.48
C PRO A 53 -28.34 -9.06 -8.24
N VAL A 54 -29.45 -9.13 -8.97
CA VAL A 54 -29.98 -7.97 -9.70
C VAL A 54 -30.27 -6.84 -8.72
N TRP A 55 -29.65 -5.68 -8.94
CA TRP A 55 -29.88 -4.45 -8.18
C TRP A 55 -30.73 -3.49 -8.99
N LYS A 56 -32.06 -3.56 -8.79
CA LYS A 56 -33.03 -2.83 -9.59
C LYS A 56 -33.59 -1.64 -8.82
N ARG A 57 -33.45 -0.43 -9.38
CA ARG A 57 -34.18 0.75 -8.89
C ARG A 57 -35.68 0.53 -9.07
N VAL A 58 -36.42 0.64 -7.97
CA VAL A 58 -37.89 0.54 -7.94
C VAL A 58 -38.51 1.93 -8.07
N ALA A 59 -38.04 2.89 -7.27
CA ALA A 59 -38.53 4.26 -7.31
C ALA A 59 -37.47 5.27 -6.83
N ASP A 60 -37.58 6.49 -7.36
CA ASP A 60 -37.02 7.69 -6.72
C ASP A 60 -38.08 8.26 -5.78
N ALA A 61 -37.71 8.51 -4.53
CA ALA A 61 -38.63 9.02 -3.53
C ALA A 61 -38.74 10.57 -3.55
N GLU A 62 -37.94 11.24 -4.39
CA GLU A 62 -37.87 12.70 -4.51
C GLU A 62 -37.65 13.41 -3.17
N THR A 63 -36.92 12.75 -2.27
CA THR A 63 -36.59 13.22 -0.91
C THR A 63 -35.15 12.86 -0.60
N PRO A 64 -34.45 13.60 0.28
CA PRO A 64 -33.07 13.29 0.62
C PRO A 64 -32.89 11.96 1.39
N PHE A 65 -33.92 11.49 2.11
CA PHE A 65 -33.83 10.31 2.98
C PHE A 65 -35.09 9.45 2.88
N VAL A 66 -34.90 8.13 2.74
CA VAL A 66 -35.92 7.13 3.07
C VAL A 66 -35.41 6.32 4.26
N TRP A 67 -36.15 6.29 5.36
CA TRP A 67 -35.72 5.66 6.62
C TRP A 67 -36.36 4.30 6.88
N ALA A 68 -37.58 4.08 6.37
CA ALA A 68 -38.35 2.88 6.65
C ALA A 68 -39.06 2.38 5.39
N LEU A 69 -39.22 1.06 5.33
CA LEU A 69 -39.96 0.37 4.27
C LEU A 69 -41.00 -0.56 4.89
N LEU A 70 -42.16 -0.65 4.25
CA LEU A 70 -43.21 -1.60 4.61
C LEU A 70 -43.86 -2.17 3.33
N PRO A 71 -43.67 -3.46 3.03
CA PRO A 71 -44.40 -4.14 1.96
C PRO A 71 -45.90 -4.11 2.19
N GLY A 72 -46.64 -3.83 1.13
CA GLY A 72 -48.10 -3.79 1.09
C GLY A 72 -48.69 -4.80 0.11
N PRO A 73 -50.03 -4.85 0.03
CA PRO A 73 -50.73 -5.76 -0.87
C PRO A 73 -50.43 -5.46 -2.35
N GLY A 74 -50.48 -6.50 -3.19
CA GLY A 74 -50.33 -6.38 -4.64
C GLY A 74 -48.96 -5.88 -5.11
N GLY A 75 -47.90 -6.07 -4.30
CA GLY A 75 -46.56 -5.60 -4.63
C GLY A 75 -46.30 -4.11 -4.35
N THR A 76 -47.23 -3.45 -3.65
CA THR A 76 -47.05 -2.08 -3.16
C THR A 76 -45.92 -2.04 -2.11
N VAL A 77 -45.16 -0.95 -2.06
CA VAL A 77 -44.20 -0.65 -0.99
C VAL A 77 -44.52 0.72 -0.41
N TYR A 78 -44.62 0.82 0.91
CA TYR A 78 -44.69 2.09 1.61
C TYR A 78 -43.30 2.51 2.08
N ALA A 79 -42.96 3.77 1.89
CA ALA A 79 -41.65 4.31 2.25
C ALA A 79 -41.82 5.52 3.18
N GLY A 80 -41.16 5.49 4.34
CA GLY A 80 -41.14 6.60 5.30
C GLY A 80 -40.00 7.56 4.97
N SER A 81 -40.32 8.84 4.72
CA SER A 81 -39.35 9.82 4.25
C SER A 81 -38.78 10.71 5.36
N GLY A 82 -37.67 11.37 5.05
CA GLY A 82 -37.03 12.37 5.92
C GLY A 82 -37.81 13.68 6.09
N ASP A 83 -38.82 13.93 5.24
CA ASP A 83 -39.66 15.14 5.23
C ASP A 83 -41.10 14.86 5.70
N GLY A 84 -41.30 13.81 6.50
CA GLY A 84 -42.54 13.59 7.26
C GLY A 84 -43.66 12.94 6.45
N LYS A 85 -43.34 12.39 5.27
CA LYS A 85 -44.31 11.77 4.38
C LYS A 85 -44.19 10.26 4.42
N VAL A 86 -45.32 9.61 4.16
CA VAL A 86 -45.37 8.21 3.75
C VAL A 86 -45.66 8.20 2.27
N LEU A 87 -44.75 7.65 1.48
CA LEU A 87 -44.93 7.43 0.06
C LEU A 87 -45.52 6.05 -0.17
N ARG A 88 -46.39 5.93 -1.17
CA ARG A 88 -46.86 4.65 -1.70
C ARG A 88 -46.26 4.46 -3.08
N ILE A 89 -45.53 3.37 -3.23
CA ILE A 89 -44.88 2.95 -4.46
C ILE A 89 -45.60 1.71 -4.95
N ASP A 90 -46.19 1.78 -6.15
CA ASP A 90 -46.89 0.62 -6.72
C ASP A 90 -45.91 -0.41 -7.34
N ALA A 91 -46.46 -1.53 -7.80
CA ALA A 91 -45.66 -2.60 -8.41
C ALA A 91 -44.95 -2.18 -9.71
N GLN A 92 -45.36 -1.06 -10.32
CA GLN A 92 -44.72 -0.47 -11.50
C GLN A 92 -43.64 0.55 -11.13
N GLY A 93 -43.44 0.84 -9.85
CA GLY A 93 -42.46 1.82 -9.37
C GLY A 93 -42.97 3.26 -9.36
N ARG A 94 -44.27 3.50 -9.59
CA ARG A 94 -44.84 4.84 -9.50
C ARG A 94 -44.99 5.21 -8.03
N SER A 95 -44.32 6.29 -7.64
CA SER A 95 -44.34 6.84 -6.28
C SER A 95 -45.35 7.98 -6.19
N ALA A 96 -46.12 8.03 -5.11
CA ALA A 96 -46.99 9.15 -4.76
C ALA A 96 -47.04 9.33 -3.24
N VAL A 97 -47.27 10.56 -2.79
CA VAL A 97 -47.53 10.82 -1.36
C VAL A 97 -48.83 10.14 -0.96
N PHE A 98 -48.73 9.22 -0.01
CA PHE A 98 -49.87 8.50 0.56
C PHE A 98 -50.44 9.21 1.78
N ALA A 99 -49.55 9.73 2.63
CA ALA A 99 -49.91 10.55 3.78
C ALA A 99 -48.82 11.60 4.05
N ASP A 100 -49.22 12.78 4.49
CA ASP A 100 -48.35 13.84 5.02
C ASP A 100 -48.62 13.96 6.53
N LEU A 101 -47.58 13.78 7.34
CA LEU A 101 -47.67 13.77 8.80
C LEU A 101 -47.18 15.10 9.42
N GLY A 102 -46.73 16.05 8.60
CA GLY A 102 -46.17 17.33 9.03
C GLY A 102 -44.64 17.34 9.13
N SER A 103 -44.11 18.25 9.94
CA SER A 103 -42.68 18.53 10.01
C SER A 103 -41.92 17.49 10.84
N GLY A 104 -41.18 16.60 10.20
CA GLY A 104 -40.33 15.61 10.88
C GLY A 104 -39.84 14.54 9.92
N SER A 105 -39.44 13.40 10.43
CA SER A 105 -39.02 12.24 9.63
C SER A 105 -39.75 10.98 10.08
N VAL A 106 -40.23 10.20 9.10
CA VAL A 106 -40.92 8.94 9.33
C VAL A 106 -39.90 7.81 9.44
N HIS A 107 -39.48 7.51 10.67
CA HIS A 107 -38.40 6.55 10.96
C HIS A 107 -38.87 5.11 11.08
N ALA A 108 -40.16 4.87 11.34
CA ALA A 108 -40.69 3.53 11.51
C ALA A 108 -42.09 3.41 10.89
N LEU A 109 -42.31 2.25 10.24
CA LEU A 109 -43.59 1.84 9.68
C LEU A 109 -43.93 0.44 10.22
N ALA A 110 -45.21 0.19 10.48
CA ALA A 110 -45.70 -1.14 10.86
C ALA A 110 -47.09 -1.41 10.24
N PRO A 111 -47.44 -2.67 9.94
CA PRO A 111 -48.78 -2.99 9.45
C PRO A 111 -49.84 -2.73 10.53
N ALA A 112 -51.04 -2.34 10.12
CA ALA A 112 -52.19 -2.17 11.01
C ALA A 112 -53.37 -3.03 10.54
N PRO A 113 -54.31 -3.40 11.45
CA PRO A 113 -55.50 -4.16 11.08
C PRO A 113 -56.33 -3.46 9.98
N GLY A 114 -56.92 -4.26 9.08
CA GLY A 114 -57.79 -3.78 8.00
C GLY A 114 -57.04 -3.15 6.82
N GLY A 115 -55.76 -3.47 6.61
CA GLY A 115 -54.95 -2.94 5.50
C GLY A 115 -54.48 -1.50 5.69
N ALA A 116 -54.63 -0.96 6.91
CA ALA A 116 -54.03 0.30 7.33
C ALA A 116 -52.54 0.09 7.68
N LEU A 117 -51.84 1.18 7.96
CA LEU A 117 -50.47 1.12 8.48
C LEU A 117 -50.25 2.15 9.60
N TYR A 118 -49.32 1.85 10.48
CA TYR A 118 -48.81 2.78 11.48
C TYR A 118 -47.53 3.45 10.99
N ALA A 119 -47.40 4.75 11.25
CA ALA A 119 -46.21 5.52 10.91
C ALA A 119 -45.79 6.39 12.10
N ALA A 120 -44.51 6.32 12.46
CA ALA A 120 -43.97 7.11 13.56
C ALA A 120 -43.17 8.31 13.06
N LEU A 121 -43.59 9.51 13.48
CA LEU A 121 -42.97 10.78 13.17
C LEU A 121 -42.04 11.21 14.32
N SER A 122 -40.76 11.34 14.01
CA SER A 122 -39.74 11.85 14.94
C SER A 122 -39.19 13.20 14.46
N PRO A 123 -38.76 14.12 15.34
CA PRO A 123 -38.68 14.03 16.79
C PRO A 123 -39.97 14.43 17.53
N GLU A 124 -41.13 14.38 16.87
CA GLU A 124 -42.41 14.81 17.46
C GLU A 124 -43.04 13.79 18.42
N GLY A 125 -42.51 12.56 18.52
CA GLY A 125 -43.07 11.52 19.38
C GLY A 125 -44.51 11.15 19.00
N LYS A 126 -44.87 11.20 17.71
CA LYS A 126 -46.23 10.92 17.23
C LYS A 126 -46.30 9.62 16.46
N VAL A 127 -47.28 8.78 16.79
CA VAL A 127 -47.61 7.58 16.02
C VAL A 127 -48.98 7.79 15.38
N PHE A 128 -49.03 7.75 14.06
CA PHE A 128 -50.25 7.89 13.27
C PHE A 128 -50.72 6.52 12.79
N ARG A 129 -52.04 6.31 12.74
CA ARG A 129 -52.67 5.24 11.97
C ARG A 129 -53.18 5.83 10.67
N ILE A 130 -52.76 5.26 9.54
CA ILE A 130 -53.11 5.73 8.20
C ILE A 130 -54.03 4.69 7.57
N GLY A 131 -55.26 5.11 7.25
CA GLY A 131 -56.24 4.26 6.59
C GLY A 131 -55.85 3.90 5.15
N ALA A 132 -56.57 2.97 4.53
CA ALA A 132 -56.38 2.64 3.11
C ALA A 132 -56.65 3.83 2.17
N ASP A 133 -57.38 4.84 2.64
CA ASP A 133 -57.64 6.11 1.96
C ASP A 133 -56.49 7.13 2.09
N GLY A 134 -55.40 6.77 2.78
CA GLY A 134 -54.24 7.63 2.99
C GLY A 134 -54.42 8.68 4.09
N LYS A 135 -55.56 8.70 4.81
CA LYS A 135 -55.80 9.71 5.85
C LYS A 135 -55.09 9.34 7.14
N PRO A 136 -54.14 10.17 7.63
CA PRO A 136 -53.50 9.95 8.91
C PRO A 136 -54.41 10.39 10.06
N VAL A 137 -54.53 9.55 11.08
CA VAL A 137 -55.17 9.86 12.36
C VAL A 137 -54.16 9.63 13.46
N LEU A 138 -53.98 10.62 14.35
CA LEU A 138 -53.09 10.47 15.51
C LEU A 138 -53.59 9.30 16.36
N HIS A 139 -52.75 8.28 16.49
CA HIS A 139 -53.06 7.08 17.26
C HIS A 139 -52.51 7.18 18.68
N ALA A 140 -51.28 7.67 18.82
CA ALA A 140 -50.66 7.92 20.10
C ALA A 140 -49.69 9.11 20.04
N GLN A 141 -49.64 9.88 21.11
CA GLN A 141 -48.56 10.83 21.42
C GLN A 141 -47.76 10.24 22.58
N ILE A 142 -46.46 10.12 22.41
CA ILE A 142 -45.55 9.59 23.42
C ILE A 142 -44.71 10.72 24.02
N GLU A 143 -44.17 10.49 25.21
CA GLU A 143 -43.26 11.42 25.89
C GLU A 143 -41.84 11.40 25.28
N PRO A 144 -41.22 10.22 25.00
CA PRO A 144 -39.96 10.19 24.26
C PRO A 144 -40.06 10.86 22.89
N ARG A 145 -39.01 11.57 22.49
CA ARG A 145 -39.02 12.40 21.27
C ARG A 145 -38.90 11.57 19.99
N TYR A 146 -38.11 10.50 20.04
CA TYR A 146 -37.81 9.68 18.88
C TYR A 146 -38.50 8.33 18.96
N VAL A 147 -38.94 7.83 17.81
CA VAL A 147 -39.42 6.45 17.61
C VAL A 147 -38.59 5.84 16.48
N TRP A 148 -37.71 4.90 16.84
CA TRP A 148 -36.75 4.29 15.91
C TRP A 148 -37.30 3.03 15.23
N ALA A 149 -38.17 2.28 15.92
CA ALA A 149 -38.78 1.08 15.37
C ALA A 149 -40.19 0.86 15.94
N LEU A 150 -41.04 0.22 15.14
CA LEU A 150 -42.39 -0.20 15.51
C LEU A 150 -42.55 -1.69 15.20
N ILE A 151 -43.10 -2.44 16.15
CA ILE A 151 -43.55 -3.82 15.95
C ILE A 151 -45.03 -3.88 16.27
N ALA A 152 -45.83 -4.30 15.29
CA ALA A 152 -47.26 -4.54 15.46
C ALA A 152 -47.52 -6.01 15.81
N GLU A 153 -48.35 -6.24 16.81
CA GLU A 153 -48.89 -7.55 17.14
C GLU A 153 -50.25 -7.79 16.44
N PRO A 154 -50.65 -9.06 16.23
CA PRO A 154 -51.91 -9.38 15.56
C PRO A 154 -53.17 -8.81 16.23
N ASP A 155 -53.12 -8.56 17.54
CA ASP A 155 -54.22 -7.97 18.32
C ASP A 155 -54.33 -6.44 18.17
N GLY A 156 -53.43 -5.82 17.41
CA GLY A 156 -53.35 -4.38 17.20
C GLY A 156 -52.53 -3.62 18.24
N THR A 157 -51.90 -4.32 19.20
CA THR A 157 -50.93 -3.72 20.11
C THR A 157 -49.66 -3.35 19.33
N LEU A 158 -49.06 -2.20 19.64
CA LEU A 158 -47.76 -1.79 19.11
C LEU A 158 -46.69 -1.77 20.22
N PHE A 159 -45.48 -2.17 19.85
CA PHE A 159 -44.28 -1.93 20.63
C PHE A 159 -43.41 -0.92 19.89
N ALA A 160 -43.07 0.18 20.56
CA ALA A 160 -42.26 1.26 20.02
C ALA A 160 -40.91 1.32 20.73
N ALA A 161 -39.82 1.24 19.98
CA ALA A 161 -38.48 1.53 20.49
C ALA A 161 -38.21 3.04 20.37
N THR A 162 -37.84 3.66 21.50
CA THR A 162 -37.83 5.11 21.60
C THR A 162 -36.45 5.69 21.91
N GLY A 163 -36.36 7.02 21.80
CA GLY A 163 -35.18 7.78 22.13
C GLY A 163 -35.50 9.08 22.87
N ASP A 164 -34.61 9.43 23.80
CA ASP A 164 -34.74 10.55 24.73
C ASP A 164 -36.09 10.55 25.47
N PRO A 165 -36.32 9.59 26.39
CA PRO A 165 -35.43 8.49 26.82
C PRO A 165 -35.54 7.18 26.00
N GLY A 166 -34.57 6.28 26.18
CA GLY A 166 -34.49 4.96 25.57
C GLY A 166 -35.38 3.94 26.28
N GLN A 167 -36.56 3.71 25.73
CA GLN A 167 -37.57 2.79 26.28
C GLN A 167 -38.16 1.91 25.18
N VAL A 168 -38.79 0.82 25.60
CA VAL A 168 -39.78 0.11 24.79
C VAL A 168 -41.15 0.43 25.37
N LEU A 169 -41.97 1.12 24.59
CA LEU A 169 -43.34 1.47 24.97
C LEU A 169 -44.31 0.45 24.39
N ARG A 170 -45.32 0.07 25.17
CA ARG A 170 -46.51 -0.65 24.70
C ARG A 170 -47.63 0.34 24.45
N ILE A 171 -48.16 0.35 23.24
CA ILE A 171 -49.29 1.17 22.81
C ILE A 171 -50.45 0.22 22.53
N ALA A 172 -51.52 0.33 23.32
CA ALA A 172 -52.69 -0.53 23.16
C ALA A 172 -53.50 -0.16 21.89
N PRO A 173 -54.39 -1.03 21.39
CA PRO A 173 -55.19 -0.77 20.19
C PRO A 173 -56.07 0.50 20.25
N ASN A 174 -56.33 1.04 21.45
CA ASN A 174 -57.07 2.28 21.66
C ASN A 174 -56.16 3.53 21.71
N GLY A 175 -54.84 3.39 21.56
CA GLY A 175 -53.87 4.47 21.61
C GLY A 175 -53.26 4.75 23.00
N SER A 176 -53.68 4.06 24.06
CA SER A 176 -53.12 4.28 25.39
C SER A 176 -51.67 3.76 25.48
N VAL A 177 -50.77 4.56 26.05
CA VAL A 177 -49.34 4.30 26.10
C VAL A 177 -48.93 3.91 27.52
N SER A 178 -48.08 2.88 27.65
CA SER A 178 -47.43 2.49 28.90
C SER A 178 -45.98 2.08 28.63
N VAL A 179 -45.06 2.37 29.56
CA VAL A 179 -43.68 1.86 29.49
C VAL A 179 -43.72 0.34 29.70
N PHE A 180 -43.25 -0.41 28.70
CA PHE A 180 -43.15 -1.86 28.79
C PHE A 180 -41.78 -2.30 29.33
N PHE A 181 -40.73 -1.58 28.95
CA PHE A 181 -39.38 -1.78 29.44
C PHE A 181 -38.60 -0.47 29.36
N ASP A 182 -37.82 -0.16 30.40
CA ASP A 182 -36.88 0.96 30.43
C ASP A 182 -35.45 0.42 30.34
N ALA A 183 -34.71 0.84 29.30
CA ALA A 183 -33.35 0.36 29.07
C ALA A 183 -32.30 1.07 29.92
N ALA A 184 -32.68 2.13 30.65
CA ALA A 184 -31.76 3.05 31.33
C ALA A 184 -30.67 3.62 30.40
N GLU A 185 -31.05 3.84 29.13
CA GLU A 185 -30.19 4.30 28.03
C GLU A 185 -30.82 5.51 27.34
N SER A 186 -30.06 6.26 26.55
CA SER A 186 -30.60 7.41 25.81
C SER A 186 -31.50 6.97 24.65
N HIS A 187 -31.18 5.85 24.01
CA HIS A 187 -31.96 5.31 22.90
C HIS A 187 -32.06 3.79 22.95
N VAL A 188 -33.24 3.26 22.63
CA VAL A 188 -33.41 1.93 22.07
C VAL A 188 -33.45 2.11 20.55
N ARG A 189 -32.31 1.91 19.90
CA ARG A 189 -32.07 2.27 18.49
C ARG A 189 -32.68 1.28 17.50
N SER A 190 -32.73 0.01 17.86
CA SER A 190 -33.21 -1.06 17.00
C SER A 190 -34.08 -2.05 17.80
N LEU A 191 -35.08 -2.62 17.15
CA LEU A 191 -36.02 -3.56 17.76
C LEU A 191 -36.48 -4.61 16.75
N VAL A 192 -36.37 -5.89 17.10
CA VAL A 192 -36.89 -7.01 16.30
C VAL A 192 -37.63 -8.01 17.18
N ARG A 193 -38.48 -8.84 16.56
CA ARG A 193 -39.11 -9.96 17.24
C ARG A 193 -38.08 -11.08 17.44
N GLY A 194 -37.93 -11.52 18.69
CA GLY A 194 -37.17 -12.72 19.04
C GLY A 194 -38.05 -13.97 19.09
N PRO A 195 -37.45 -15.15 19.36
CA PRO A 195 -38.18 -16.39 19.47
C PRO A 195 -39.16 -16.38 20.66
N GLN A 196 -40.18 -17.25 20.62
CA GLN A 196 -41.11 -17.48 21.75
C GLN A 196 -41.81 -16.23 22.29
N GLY A 197 -42.01 -15.22 21.44
CA GLY A 197 -42.70 -14.01 21.84
C GLY A 197 -41.86 -13.05 22.68
N THR A 198 -40.53 -13.07 22.57
CA THR A 198 -39.64 -12.03 23.14
C THR A 198 -39.34 -10.89 22.17
N TRP A 199 -38.84 -9.76 22.66
CA TRP A 199 -38.32 -8.66 21.85
C TRP A 199 -36.81 -8.57 22.02
N ILE A 200 -36.10 -8.28 20.94
CA ILE A 200 -34.66 -8.01 20.99
C ILE A 200 -34.46 -6.53 20.72
N ALA A 201 -33.79 -5.83 21.64
CA ALA A 201 -33.53 -4.41 21.60
C ALA A 201 -32.03 -4.12 21.54
N GLY A 202 -31.64 -3.14 20.73
CA GLY A 202 -30.28 -2.61 20.64
C GLY A 202 -30.22 -1.17 21.16
N THR A 203 -29.21 -0.80 21.95
CA THR A 203 -29.17 0.49 22.66
C THR A 203 -28.02 1.43 22.24
N GLU A 204 -28.16 2.70 22.61
CA GLU A 204 -27.11 3.73 22.66
C GLU A 204 -27.23 4.53 23.98
N PRO A 205 -26.13 4.93 24.64
CA PRO A 205 -24.71 4.78 24.27
C PRO A 205 -23.98 3.55 24.83
N GLY A 206 -24.68 2.68 25.57
CA GLY A 206 -24.08 1.49 26.15
C GLY A 206 -23.83 0.36 25.17
N GLY A 207 -24.37 0.42 23.94
CA GLY A 207 -24.16 -0.57 22.88
C GLY A 207 -24.56 -1.98 23.31
N VAL A 208 -25.72 -2.11 23.95
CA VAL A 208 -26.22 -3.33 24.58
C VAL A 208 -27.28 -3.99 23.70
N VAL A 209 -27.24 -5.32 23.62
CA VAL A 209 -28.29 -6.16 23.05
C VAL A 209 -29.07 -6.82 24.18
N LEU A 210 -30.36 -6.53 24.25
CA LEU A 210 -31.28 -6.95 25.31
C LEU A 210 -32.34 -7.90 24.75
N ARG A 211 -32.67 -8.95 25.50
CA ARG A 211 -33.90 -9.74 25.32
C ARG A 211 -34.92 -9.30 26.35
N ILE A 212 -36.12 -8.94 25.90
CA ILE A 212 -37.24 -8.55 26.75
C ILE A 212 -38.32 -9.62 26.62
N ASP A 213 -38.75 -10.19 27.73
CA ASP A 213 -39.80 -11.21 27.75
C ASP A 213 -41.21 -10.60 27.70
N ALA A 214 -42.25 -11.46 27.63
CA ALA A 214 -43.66 -11.04 27.61
C ALA A 214 -44.12 -10.27 28.86
N LYS A 215 -43.37 -10.32 29.96
CA LYS A 215 -43.66 -9.60 31.20
C LYS A 215 -42.95 -8.24 31.28
N GLY A 216 -42.17 -7.87 30.25
CA GLY A 216 -41.36 -6.66 30.25
C GLY A 216 -40.06 -6.81 31.04
N GLN A 217 -39.60 -8.03 31.30
CA GLN A 217 -38.33 -8.27 31.98
C GLN A 217 -37.18 -8.35 30.97
N GLY A 218 -36.20 -7.47 31.11
CA GLY A 218 -35.01 -7.42 30.27
C GLY A 218 -33.89 -8.32 30.77
N PHE A 219 -33.14 -8.90 29.83
CA PHE A 219 -31.92 -9.65 30.07
C PHE A 219 -30.87 -9.23 29.02
N VAL A 220 -29.68 -8.82 29.46
CA VAL A 220 -28.57 -8.47 28.56
C VAL A 220 -28.03 -9.74 27.92
N LEU A 221 -28.21 -9.89 26.62
CA LEU A 221 -27.60 -10.97 25.85
C LEU A 221 -26.12 -10.68 25.58
N HIS A 222 -25.81 -9.43 25.25
CA HIS A 222 -24.45 -9.03 24.95
C HIS A 222 -24.25 -7.52 25.12
N GLN A 223 -23.11 -7.11 25.65
CA GLN A 223 -22.64 -5.74 25.58
C GLN A 223 -21.44 -5.71 24.63
N THR A 224 -21.57 -4.98 23.51
CA THR A 224 -20.58 -4.96 22.42
C THR A 224 -19.30 -4.24 22.85
N ALA A 225 -18.30 -4.03 21.99
CA ALA A 225 -17.22 -3.05 22.27
C ALA A 225 -17.58 -1.62 21.79
N LYS A 226 -18.73 -1.47 21.14
CA LYS A 226 -19.13 -0.28 20.39
C LYS A 226 -20.18 0.53 21.14
N ARG A 227 -20.41 1.77 20.73
CA ARG A 227 -21.32 2.72 21.41
C ARG A 227 -22.79 2.43 21.14
N GLU A 228 -23.12 2.01 19.92
CA GLU A 228 -24.50 1.97 19.44
C GLU A 228 -24.76 0.64 18.72
N VAL A 229 -25.91 0.01 18.96
CA VAL A 229 -26.40 -1.13 18.17
C VAL A 229 -27.39 -0.62 17.12
N THR A 230 -26.89 -0.34 15.91
CA THR A 230 -27.63 0.33 14.84
C THR A 230 -28.73 -0.53 14.23
N ALA A 231 -28.50 -1.84 14.11
CA ALA A 231 -29.43 -2.75 13.46
C ALA A 231 -29.42 -4.15 14.09
N LEU A 232 -30.57 -4.81 13.98
CA LEU A 232 -30.80 -6.18 14.44
C LEU A 232 -31.48 -7.00 13.34
N ALA A 233 -31.16 -8.28 13.26
CA ALA A 233 -31.90 -9.26 12.48
C ALA A 233 -32.08 -10.54 13.30
N ALA A 234 -33.29 -11.11 13.31
CA ALA A 234 -33.58 -12.35 14.02
C ALA A 234 -33.92 -13.47 13.04
N ALA A 235 -33.29 -14.63 13.20
CA ALA A 235 -33.55 -15.83 12.43
C ALA A 235 -34.65 -16.67 13.09
N ALA A 236 -35.31 -17.51 12.28
CA ALA A 236 -36.39 -18.38 12.75
C ALA A 236 -35.94 -19.41 13.79
N ASP A 237 -34.66 -19.78 13.79
CA ASP A 237 -34.05 -20.69 14.77
C ASP A 237 -33.76 -20.04 16.14
N GLY A 238 -34.01 -18.73 16.27
CA GLY A 238 -33.74 -17.95 17.48
C GLY A 238 -32.37 -17.27 17.50
N THR A 239 -31.55 -17.43 16.46
CA THR A 239 -30.29 -16.69 16.31
C THR A 239 -30.56 -15.20 16.11
N VAL A 240 -29.79 -14.35 16.78
CA VAL A 240 -29.85 -12.89 16.65
C VAL A 240 -28.55 -12.37 16.07
N TYR A 241 -28.63 -11.49 15.08
CA TYR A 241 -27.51 -10.72 14.55
C TYR A 241 -27.63 -9.26 14.97
N ALA A 242 -26.53 -8.68 15.44
CA ALA A 242 -26.49 -7.30 15.92
C ALA A 242 -25.30 -6.55 15.29
N ALA A 243 -25.59 -5.47 14.57
CA ALA A 243 -24.58 -4.54 14.06
C ALA A 243 -24.35 -3.44 15.08
N ALA A 244 -23.09 -3.14 15.38
CA ALA A 244 -22.72 -2.14 16.37
C ALA A 244 -21.58 -1.25 15.87
N VAL A 245 -21.64 0.05 16.20
CA VAL A 245 -20.77 1.09 15.63
C VAL A 245 -20.30 2.10 16.69
N GLY A 246 -19.24 2.85 16.34
CA GLY A 246 -18.72 3.94 17.15
C GLY A 246 -17.90 3.50 18.37
N THR A 247 -17.12 4.44 18.91
CA THR A 247 -16.26 4.19 20.07
C THR A 247 -17.02 4.36 21.37
N ARG A 248 -17.08 3.31 22.19
CA ARG A 248 -17.60 3.43 23.55
C ARG A 248 -16.56 4.13 24.44
N ARG A 249 -16.98 5.16 25.17
CA ARG A 249 -16.18 5.72 26.26
C ARG A 249 -16.53 4.94 27.53
N PRO A 250 -15.58 4.33 28.25
CA PRO A 250 -15.87 3.68 29.52
C PRO A 250 -16.54 4.68 30.45
N ALA A 251 -17.57 4.25 31.18
CA ALA A 251 -18.11 5.04 32.27
C ALA A 251 -17.00 5.27 33.31
N SER A 252 -16.62 6.52 33.56
CA SER A 252 -15.73 6.85 34.67
C SER A 252 -16.43 6.43 35.98
N PRO A 253 -15.79 5.65 36.86
CA PRO A 253 -16.39 5.35 38.16
C PRO A 253 -16.44 6.64 38.97
N GLY A 254 -17.64 7.12 39.27
CA GLY A 254 -17.87 8.28 40.14
C GLY A 254 -18.07 9.61 39.42
N ALA A 255 -19.21 9.76 38.74
CA ALA A 255 -19.83 11.07 38.60
C ALA A 255 -21.13 11.04 39.40
N VAL A 256 -21.08 11.60 40.61
CA VAL A 256 -22.26 12.02 41.37
C VAL A 256 -23.03 13.03 40.50
N PRO A 257 -24.37 13.08 40.50
CA PRO A 257 -25.08 14.10 39.73
C PRO A 257 -24.61 15.47 40.24
N SER A 258 -23.91 16.23 39.40
CA SER A 258 -23.67 17.64 39.68
C SER A 258 -25.01 18.33 39.56
N THR A 259 -25.61 18.66 40.70
CA THR A 259 -26.48 19.82 40.77
C THR A 259 -25.64 21.01 40.30
N ALA A 260 -26.04 21.61 39.18
CA ALA A 260 -25.42 22.83 38.70
C ALA A 260 -25.61 23.93 39.77
N PRO A 261 -24.55 24.55 40.30
CA PRO A 261 -24.70 25.80 41.03
C PRO A 261 -24.99 26.90 40.02
N ALA A 262 -26.04 27.67 40.26
CA ALA A 262 -26.29 28.94 39.59
C ALA A 262 -25.04 29.83 39.69
N GLN A 263 -24.48 30.23 38.55
CA GLN A 263 -23.39 31.20 38.52
C GLN A 263 -23.93 32.57 38.94
N ALA A 264 -23.67 32.93 40.19
CA ALA A 264 -23.68 34.30 40.67
C ALA A 264 -22.52 35.08 40.04
N ALA A 265 -22.79 36.34 39.70
CA ALA A 265 -21.85 37.30 39.13
C ALA A 265 -20.57 37.44 39.98
N GLN A 266 -19.41 37.46 39.33
CA GLN A 266 -18.13 37.75 39.96
C GLN A 266 -17.88 39.26 40.06
N PRO A 267 -17.26 39.75 41.16
CA PRO A 267 -16.97 41.18 41.34
C PRO A 267 -15.74 41.65 40.56
N GLN A 268 -15.82 42.86 40.01
CA GLN A 268 -14.70 43.60 39.44
C GLN A 268 -13.69 44.01 40.52
N ALA A 269 -12.40 43.81 40.24
CA ALA A 269 -11.31 44.51 40.91
C ALA A 269 -10.75 45.60 39.98
N GLN A 270 -10.67 46.81 40.52
CA GLN A 270 -10.26 48.04 39.83
C GLN A 270 -8.74 48.11 39.66
N GLY A 271 -8.30 48.58 38.48
CA GLY A 271 -6.92 48.95 38.20
C GLY A 271 -6.81 49.95 37.05
N ALA A 272 -6.69 51.22 37.41
CA ALA A 272 -6.13 52.40 36.72
C ALA A 272 -6.55 52.77 35.28
N ALA A 273 -6.95 54.04 35.16
CA ALA A 273 -7.41 54.79 34.00
C ALA A 273 -6.40 54.91 32.83
N GLN A 274 -6.91 54.71 31.60
CA GLN A 274 -6.48 55.41 30.38
C GLN A 274 -7.70 55.69 29.48
N GLN A 275 -7.72 56.88 28.89
CA GLN A 275 -8.79 57.51 28.07
C GLN A 275 -8.81 57.03 26.60
N PRO A 276 -9.85 57.39 25.80
CA PRO A 276 -10.46 56.50 24.80
C PRO A 276 -10.00 56.70 23.34
N GLN A 277 -10.15 55.65 22.53
CA GLN A 277 -10.23 55.76 21.07
C GLN A 277 -11.44 54.95 20.53
N PRO A 278 -12.28 55.54 19.65
CA PRO A 278 -13.48 54.89 19.13
C PRO A 278 -13.21 54.21 17.77
N GLN A 279 -13.68 52.97 17.61
CA GLN A 279 -13.91 52.38 16.29
C GLN A 279 -15.23 51.58 16.26
N PRO A 280 -15.91 51.52 15.11
CA PRO A 280 -17.37 51.59 15.03
C PRO A 280 -18.09 50.24 15.10
N GLN A 281 -19.27 50.29 15.70
CA GLN A 281 -20.28 49.24 15.73
C GLN A 281 -20.75 48.86 14.32
N GLN A 282 -20.66 47.56 13.99
CA GLN A 282 -21.52 46.94 12.99
C GLN A 282 -22.66 46.20 13.70
N THR A 283 -23.87 46.68 13.49
CA THR A 283 -25.13 46.04 13.88
C THR A 283 -25.37 44.80 13.02
N GLN A 284 -25.21 43.60 13.59
CA GLN A 284 -25.78 42.38 13.02
C GLN A 284 -27.20 42.18 13.53
N ALA A 285 -28.14 42.17 12.60
CA ALA A 285 -29.53 41.82 12.81
C ALA A 285 -29.66 40.37 13.32
N GLN A 286 -30.44 40.19 14.40
CA GLN A 286 -30.79 38.89 14.95
C GLN A 286 -31.64 38.10 13.94
N ARG A 287 -31.10 36.98 13.43
CA ARG A 287 -31.89 35.91 12.81
C ARG A 287 -32.35 34.94 13.92
N ALA A 288 -33.64 34.59 13.89
CA ALA A 288 -34.22 33.55 14.71
C ALA A 288 -33.47 32.21 14.49
N PRO A 289 -33.29 31.35 15.53
CA PRO A 289 -32.63 30.07 15.37
C PRO A 289 -33.47 29.13 14.50
N ALA A 290 -32.86 28.63 13.42
CA ALA A 290 -33.39 27.51 12.65
C ALA A 290 -33.42 26.24 13.50
N ALA A 291 -34.43 25.38 13.28
CA ALA A 291 -34.56 24.08 13.91
C ALA A 291 -33.30 23.23 13.68
N ALA A 292 -32.77 22.64 14.75
CA ALA A 292 -31.62 21.75 14.68
C ALA A 292 -31.97 20.49 13.86
N PRO A 293 -31.07 20.03 12.96
CA PRO A 293 -31.27 18.76 12.26
C PRO A 293 -31.31 17.59 13.26
N PRO A 294 -32.04 16.50 12.97
CA PRO A 294 -32.07 15.31 13.81
C PRO A 294 -30.66 14.71 13.94
N PRO A 295 -30.36 13.92 15.00
CA PRO A 295 -29.07 13.27 15.13
C PRO A 295 -28.93 12.21 14.03
N ALA A 296 -28.32 12.62 12.91
CA ALA A 296 -27.48 11.72 12.15
C ALA A 296 -26.48 11.10 13.12
N ILE A 297 -26.12 9.83 12.90
CA ILE A 297 -25.05 9.15 13.62
C ILE A 297 -23.89 10.14 13.77
N GLY A 298 -23.59 10.53 15.00
CA GLY A 298 -22.67 11.63 15.26
C GLY A 298 -21.35 11.37 14.55
N VAL A 299 -20.66 12.42 14.11
CA VAL A 299 -19.38 12.36 13.37
C VAL A 299 -18.34 11.44 14.06
N ALA A 300 -18.48 11.22 15.37
CA ALA A 300 -17.67 10.28 16.17
C ALA A 300 -17.90 8.78 15.86
N ALA A 301 -19.07 8.38 15.36
CA ALA A 301 -19.39 6.99 15.03
C ALA A 301 -18.94 6.57 13.61
N LEU A 302 -18.70 7.54 12.72
CA LEU A 302 -18.10 7.30 11.39
C LEU A 302 -16.62 6.86 11.47
N ALA A 303 -15.91 7.19 12.56
CA ALA A 303 -14.46 7.00 12.66
C ALA A 303 -14.02 5.64 13.26
N ALA A 304 -14.95 4.75 13.64
CA ALA A 304 -14.63 3.53 14.38
C ALA A 304 -15.12 2.22 13.73
N GLY A 305 -15.63 2.29 12.48
CA GLY A 305 -16.14 1.13 11.76
C GLY A 305 -17.28 0.39 12.47
N SER A 306 -17.50 -0.87 12.12
CA SER A 306 -18.60 -1.69 12.64
C SER A 306 -18.15 -3.09 13.04
N ASP A 307 -18.84 -3.63 14.04
CA ASP A 307 -18.81 -5.05 14.36
C ASP A 307 -20.21 -5.64 14.15
N ILE A 308 -20.29 -6.85 13.62
CA ILE A 308 -21.52 -7.65 13.58
C ILE A 308 -21.32 -8.85 14.49
N TYR A 309 -22.22 -9.03 15.45
CA TYR A 309 -22.24 -10.18 16.36
C TYR A 309 -23.33 -11.15 15.96
N ARG A 310 -23.05 -12.45 16.07
CA ARG A 310 -24.05 -13.54 16.03
C ARG A 310 -24.25 -14.04 17.46
N ILE A 311 -25.47 -13.97 17.96
CA ILE A 311 -25.88 -14.48 19.26
C ILE A 311 -26.71 -15.74 19.00
N ALA A 312 -26.20 -16.89 19.44
CA ALA A 312 -26.85 -18.17 19.26
C ALA A 312 -28.15 -18.27 20.11
N PRO A 313 -29.06 -19.22 19.82
CA PRO A 313 -30.33 -19.36 20.55
C PRO A 313 -30.17 -19.62 22.05
N ASP A 314 -29.04 -20.19 22.48
CA ASP A 314 -28.67 -20.40 23.89
C ASP A 314 -28.14 -19.11 24.57
N GLY A 315 -27.94 -18.05 23.79
CA GLY A 315 -27.44 -16.75 24.24
C GLY A 315 -25.95 -16.54 24.03
N GLU A 316 -25.19 -17.50 23.47
CA GLU A 316 -23.74 -17.34 23.26
C GLU A 316 -23.44 -16.27 22.19
N PRO A 317 -22.78 -15.14 22.54
CA PRO A 317 -22.40 -14.14 21.57
C PRO A 317 -21.05 -14.46 20.93
N ARG A 318 -20.95 -14.31 19.61
CA ARG A 318 -19.69 -14.40 18.86
C ARG A 318 -19.56 -13.25 17.88
N LEU A 319 -18.36 -12.68 17.76
CA LEU A 319 -18.07 -11.73 16.69
C LEU A 319 -18.10 -12.48 15.34
N LEU A 320 -18.93 -12.00 14.42
CA LEU A 320 -19.13 -12.60 13.09
C LEU A 320 -18.45 -11.80 11.99
N TRP A 321 -18.33 -10.49 12.13
CA TRP A 321 -17.65 -9.66 11.14
C TRP A 321 -17.21 -8.36 11.78
N SER A 322 -16.10 -7.80 11.29
CA SER A 322 -15.58 -6.51 11.73
C SER A 322 -15.00 -5.75 10.55
N SER A 323 -15.20 -4.45 10.51
CA SER A 323 -14.57 -3.54 9.57
C SER A 323 -14.21 -2.24 10.28
N ASN A 324 -13.05 -1.68 9.94
CA ASN A 324 -12.58 -0.41 10.49
C ASN A 324 -13.09 0.81 9.70
N THR A 325 -13.61 0.60 8.49
CA THR A 325 -14.07 1.67 7.59
C THR A 325 -15.57 1.65 7.37
N ALA A 326 -16.15 0.45 7.23
CA ALA A 326 -17.55 0.30 6.89
C ALA A 326 -18.44 0.54 8.13
N VAL A 327 -19.48 1.36 7.95
CA VAL A 327 -20.50 1.63 8.96
C VAL A 327 -21.81 0.95 8.56
N VAL A 328 -22.26 -0.03 9.33
CA VAL A 328 -23.47 -0.82 9.02
C VAL A 328 -24.71 -0.13 9.59
N TYR A 329 -25.68 0.17 8.72
CA TYR A 329 -26.92 0.86 9.09
C TYR A 329 -28.12 -0.08 9.14
N SER A 330 -28.10 -1.14 8.35
CA SER A 330 -29.24 -2.05 8.23
C SER A 330 -28.77 -3.50 8.12
N LEU A 331 -29.57 -4.40 8.70
CA LEU A 331 -29.40 -5.84 8.61
C LEU A 331 -30.73 -6.47 8.17
N ALA A 332 -30.65 -7.50 7.33
CA ALA A 332 -31.78 -8.36 7.00
C ALA A 332 -31.29 -9.79 6.74
N LEU A 333 -32.22 -10.75 6.80
CA LEU A 333 -31.97 -12.10 6.31
C LEU A 333 -32.64 -12.25 4.94
N ASP A 334 -31.93 -12.86 4.00
CA ASP A 334 -32.54 -13.27 2.74
C ASP A 334 -33.46 -14.49 2.93
N ALA A 335 -34.08 -14.96 1.84
CA ALA A 335 -35.00 -16.10 1.89
C ALA A 335 -34.31 -17.43 2.26
N GLN A 336 -32.98 -17.50 2.17
CA GLN A 336 -32.16 -18.66 2.53
C GLN A 336 -31.61 -18.52 3.96
N GLY A 337 -31.87 -17.42 4.65
CA GLY A 337 -31.37 -17.13 5.99
C GLY A 337 -29.95 -16.56 6.02
N ALA A 338 -29.37 -16.18 4.88
CA ALA A 338 -28.07 -15.53 4.85
C ALA A 338 -28.18 -14.08 5.32
N LEU A 339 -27.18 -13.63 6.08
CA LEU A 339 -27.15 -12.28 6.63
C LEU A 339 -26.69 -11.27 5.59
N ILE A 340 -27.53 -10.27 5.33
CA ILE A 340 -27.25 -9.15 4.46
C ILE A 340 -27.07 -7.88 5.30
N ALA A 341 -25.99 -7.15 5.04
CA ALA A 341 -25.65 -5.90 5.72
C ALA A 341 -25.56 -4.74 4.72
N GLY A 342 -26.28 -3.65 4.99
CA GLY A 342 -26.23 -2.42 4.22
C GLY A 342 -25.40 -1.35 4.95
N THR A 343 -24.47 -0.71 4.24
CA THR A 343 -23.58 0.29 4.83
C THR A 343 -23.98 1.74 4.55
N GLY A 344 -23.44 2.65 5.35
CA GLY A 344 -23.62 4.09 5.25
C GLY A 344 -22.85 4.70 4.07
N ALA A 345 -21.85 5.54 4.35
CA ALA A 345 -21.22 6.40 3.33
C ALA A 345 -20.66 5.67 2.09
N GLU A 346 -20.27 4.40 2.23
CA GLU A 346 -19.74 3.59 1.13
C GLU A 346 -20.85 3.01 0.22
N GLY A 347 -22.09 2.92 0.69
CA GLY A 347 -23.22 2.36 -0.06
C GLY A 347 -23.05 0.92 -0.52
N ILE A 348 -22.42 0.10 0.30
CA ILE A 348 -22.11 -1.29 -0.02
C ILE A 348 -23.16 -2.20 0.63
N VAL A 349 -23.61 -3.19 -0.14
CA VAL A 349 -24.40 -4.31 0.37
C VAL A 349 -23.51 -5.55 0.43
N TYR A 350 -23.31 -6.07 1.64
CA TYR A 350 -22.55 -7.28 1.90
C TYR A 350 -23.48 -8.45 2.21
N ARG A 351 -23.10 -9.65 1.77
CA ARG A 351 -23.49 -10.91 2.42
C ARG A 351 -22.40 -11.31 3.40
N ILE A 352 -22.76 -11.58 4.65
CA ILE A 352 -21.83 -12.02 5.68
C ILE A 352 -21.97 -13.53 5.82
N ASP A 353 -20.92 -14.27 5.43
CA ASP A 353 -20.94 -15.73 5.35
C ASP A 353 -20.36 -16.36 6.62
N SER A 354 -19.25 -15.82 7.13
CA SER A 354 -18.55 -16.32 8.33
C SER A 354 -17.61 -15.25 8.92
N PRO A 355 -16.95 -15.51 10.08
CA PRO A 355 -15.91 -14.64 10.64
C PRO A 355 -14.78 -14.24 9.68
N SER A 356 -14.50 -15.06 8.67
CA SER A 356 -13.44 -14.84 7.69
C SER A 356 -13.93 -14.69 6.25
N ALA A 357 -15.25 -14.77 6.02
CA ALA A 357 -15.83 -14.77 4.68
C ALA A 357 -17.00 -13.80 4.58
N HIS A 358 -16.93 -12.90 3.61
CA HIS A 358 -18.04 -12.05 3.19
C HIS A 358 -18.02 -11.86 1.69
N THR A 359 -19.12 -11.38 1.13
CA THR A 359 -19.25 -11.11 -0.30
C THR A 359 -19.83 -9.72 -0.51
N THR A 360 -19.12 -8.85 -1.21
CA THR A 360 -19.67 -7.60 -1.74
C THR A 360 -20.64 -7.94 -2.85
N LEU A 361 -21.94 -7.72 -2.63
CA LEU A 361 -22.99 -8.00 -3.61
C LEU A 361 -23.20 -6.81 -4.55
N VAL A 362 -23.23 -5.60 -3.98
CA VAL A 362 -23.52 -4.35 -4.68
C VAL A 362 -22.65 -3.25 -4.10
N ARG A 363 -22.07 -2.42 -4.97
CA ARG A 363 -21.56 -1.09 -4.63
C ARG A 363 -22.50 -0.07 -5.27
N ALA A 364 -23.41 0.50 -4.49
CA ALA A 364 -24.28 1.56 -4.99
C ALA A 364 -23.44 2.83 -5.19
N GLU A 365 -23.66 3.57 -6.28
CA GLU A 365 -23.11 4.93 -6.42
C GLU A 365 -23.53 5.71 -5.16
N PRO A 366 -22.57 6.36 -4.45
CA PRO A 366 -22.55 6.48 -3.00
C PRO A 366 -23.91 6.91 -2.42
N GLN A 367 -24.56 5.94 -1.76
CA GLN A 367 -25.89 6.03 -1.17
C GLN A 367 -25.89 5.27 0.14
N GLN A 368 -26.38 5.84 1.23
CA GLN A 368 -26.42 5.13 2.51
C GLN A 368 -27.56 4.12 2.51
N ILE A 369 -27.32 2.82 2.76
CA ILE A 369 -28.35 1.78 2.79
C ILE A 369 -29.04 1.78 4.17
N THR A 370 -30.06 2.64 4.30
CA THR A 370 -30.73 2.98 5.56
C THR A 370 -31.69 1.92 6.06
N ALA A 371 -32.29 1.12 5.17
CA ALA A 371 -33.16 0.01 5.55
C ALA A 371 -33.03 -1.17 4.58
N LEU A 372 -33.13 -2.37 5.12
CA LEU A 372 -33.25 -3.62 4.39
C LEU A 372 -34.44 -4.41 4.93
N MET A 373 -35.23 -5.01 4.04
CA MET A 373 -36.37 -5.84 4.42
C MET A 373 -36.65 -6.91 3.37
N ALA A 374 -37.17 -8.07 3.77
CA ALA A 374 -37.64 -9.08 2.84
C ALA A 374 -38.67 -8.53 1.84
N ALA A 375 -38.46 -8.79 0.55
CA ALA A 375 -39.39 -8.40 -0.50
C ALA A 375 -40.46 -9.49 -0.73
N PRO A 376 -41.72 -9.12 -0.99
CA PRO A 376 -42.72 -10.06 -1.50
C PRO A 376 -42.25 -10.69 -2.82
N GLY A 377 -42.29 -12.02 -2.89
CA GLY A 377 -41.81 -12.80 -4.04
C GLY A 377 -40.33 -13.17 -4.01
N GLY A 378 -39.62 -12.90 -2.90
CA GLY A 378 -38.21 -13.23 -2.72
C GLY A 378 -37.28 -12.02 -2.95
N GLY A 379 -36.03 -12.14 -2.49
CA GLY A 379 -35.06 -11.04 -2.47
C GLY A 379 -35.30 -10.05 -1.32
N LEU A 380 -34.64 -8.89 -1.40
CA LEU A 380 -34.76 -7.81 -0.41
C LEU A 380 -35.18 -6.49 -1.07
N LEU A 381 -35.94 -5.68 -0.35
CA LEU A 381 -36.07 -4.26 -0.60
C LEU A 381 -34.98 -3.51 0.17
N ALA A 382 -34.46 -2.46 -0.43
CA ALA A 382 -33.48 -1.57 0.19
C ALA A 382 -33.92 -0.11 0.04
N ALA A 383 -33.77 0.67 1.11
CA ALA A 383 -33.94 2.11 1.09
C ALA A 383 -32.58 2.79 1.16
N THR A 384 -32.51 4.00 0.59
CA THR A 384 -31.29 4.79 0.64
C THR A 384 -31.49 6.18 1.22
N ALA A 385 -30.36 6.82 1.51
CA ALA A 385 -30.26 8.25 1.77
C ALA A 385 -29.14 8.88 0.94
N ASN A 386 -29.35 10.16 0.62
CA ASN A 386 -28.49 11.01 -0.19
C ASN A 386 -28.20 10.43 -1.60
N PRO A 387 -29.22 10.24 -2.47
CA PRO A 387 -30.63 10.58 -2.30
C PRO A 387 -31.49 9.44 -1.73
N GLY A 388 -32.74 9.75 -1.39
CA GLY A 388 -33.77 8.81 -0.99
C GLY A 388 -34.32 8.02 -2.16
N MET A 389 -34.00 6.73 -2.22
CA MET A 389 -34.46 5.83 -3.26
C MET A 389 -34.89 4.48 -2.67
N VAL A 390 -35.64 3.72 -3.46
CA VAL A 390 -36.04 2.36 -3.15
C VAL A 390 -35.53 1.42 -4.24
N PHE A 391 -34.85 0.35 -3.83
CA PHE A 391 -34.29 -0.68 -4.69
C PHE A 391 -34.83 -2.06 -4.32
N ARG A 392 -34.72 -2.98 -5.27
CA ARG A 392 -34.89 -4.42 -5.06
C ARG A 392 -33.56 -5.13 -5.35
N LEU A 393 -33.12 -5.96 -4.42
CA LEU A 393 -31.98 -6.85 -4.53
C LEU A 393 -32.47 -8.29 -4.72
N GLY A 394 -32.17 -8.89 -5.87
CA GLY A 394 -32.54 -10.27 -6.17
C GLY A 394 -34.06 -10.53 -6.21
N PRO A 395 -34.49 -11.80 -6.16
CA PRO A 395 -33.70 -13.01 -5.92
C PRO A 395 -32.89 -13.48 -7.15
N GLU A 396 -33.18 -12.93 -8.31
CA GLU A 396 -32.49 -13.24 -9.57
C GLU A 396 -31.04 -12.74 -9.54
N LEU A 397 -30.16 -13.47 -10.21
CA LEU A 397 -28.80 -13.02 -10.52
C LEU A 397 -28.79 -12.29 -11.87
N GLU A 398 -27.82 -11.39 -12.04
CA GLU A 398 -27.53 -10.75 -13.31
C GLU A 398 -27.25 -11.81 -14.39
N LYS A 399 -27.64 -11.53 -15.64
CA LYS A 399 -27.41 -12.47 -16.76
C LYS A 399 -25.97 -12.42 -17.27
N SER A 400 -25.31 -11.30 -17.08
CA SER A 400 -23.91 -11.08 -17.45
C SER A 400 -23.32 -9.97 -16.59
N GLY A 401 -22.03 -10.08 -16.30
CA GLY A 401 -21.23 -9.06 -15.63
C GLY A 401 -19.78 -9.13 -16.10
N SER A 402 -19.02 -8.09 -15.80
CA SER A 402 -17.64 -7.98 -16.26
C SER A 402 -16.72 -7.32 -15.24
N ILE A 403 -15.44 -7.63 -15.36
CA ILE A 403 -14.37 -6.91 -14.69
C ILE A 403 -13.35 -6.44 -15.73
N GLU A 404 -13.01 -5.16 -15.70
CA GLU A 404 -11.80 -4.63 -16.36
C GLU A 404 -10.72 -4.47 -15.31
N SER A 405 -9.58 -5.12 -15.50
CA SER A 405 -8.48 -5.07 -14.53
C SER A 405 -7.88 -3.67 -14.43
N ASP A 406 -7.14 -3.40 -13.35
CA ASP A 406 -6.16 -2.31 -13.38
C ASP A 406 -5.11 -2.56 -14.48
N VAL A 407 -4.37 -1.52 -14.85
CA VAL A 407 -3.31 -1.58 -15.85
C VAL A 407 -2.04 -2.17 -15.23
N LEU A 408 -1.53 -3.26 -15.80
CA LEU A 408 -0.20 -3.75 -15.52
C LEU A 408 0.83 -2.85 -16.21
N ASP A 409 1.68 -2.16 -15.45
CA ASP A 409 2.88 -1.52 -15.96
C ASP A 409 4.10 -2.43 -15.77
N THR A 410 4.73 -2.83 -16.87
CA THR A 410 5.93 -3.68 -16.82
C THR A 410 7.24 -2.89 -16.82
N GLY A 411 7.17 -1.55 -16.92
CA GLY A 411 8.33 -0.64 -16.91
C GLY A 411 9.13 -0.59 -18.21
N ALA A 412 9.02 -1.61 -19.08
CA ALA A 412 9.80 -1.74 -20.31
C ALA A 412 8.98 -2.38 -21.43
N PHE A 413 9.52 -2.40 -22.65
CA PHE A 413 8.89 -3.09 -23.77
C PHE A 413 8.83 -4.61 -23.51
N THR A 414 7.63 -5.16 -23.50
CA THR A 414 7.38 -6.52 -22.99
C THR A 414 6.62 -7.37 -24.00
N TYR A 415 7.03 -8.63 -24.12
CA TYR A 415 6.31 -9.68 -24.83
C TYR A 415 5.32 -10.37 -23.90
N TRP A 416 4.12 -10.62 -24.43
CA TRP A 416 3.07 -11.32 -23.69
C TRP A 416 3.12 -12.82 -23.97
N GLY A 417 3.06 -13.60 -22.89
CA GLY A 417 3.01 -15.05 -22.88
C GLY A 417 1.57 -15.57 -22.86
N ARG A 418 1.35 -16.74 -22.26
CA ARG A 418 0.01 -17.30 -22.08
C ARG A 418 -0.79 -16.50 -21.04
N LEU A 419 -2.10 -16.40 -21.25
CA LEU A 419 -3.04 -16.05 -20.20
C LEU A 419 -3.82 -17.29 -19.80
N ARG A 420 -3.80 -17.63 -18.51
CA ARG A 420 -4.59 -18.70 -17.92
C ARG A 420 -5.62 -18.10 -16.98
N HIS A 421 -6.78 -18.74 -16.88
CA HIS A 421 -7.74 -18.45 -15.82
C HIS A 421 -8.19 -19.73 -15.12
N GLU A 422 -8.66 -19.61 -13.89
CA GLU A 422 -9.29 -20.69 -13.13
C GLU A 422 -10.67 -20.26 -12.67
N GLY A 423 -11.64 -21.16 -12.78
CA GLY A 423 -13.03 -20.88 -12.47
C GLY A 423 -13.93 -22.10 -12.63
N GLU A 424 -15.16 -21.98 -12.15
CA GLU A 424 -16.22 -22.98 -12.30
C GLU A 424 -17.28 -22.41 -13.24
N LEU A 425 -17.50 -23.01 -14.40
CA LEU A 425 -18.45 -22.46 -15.38
C LEU A 425 -19.90 -22.62 -14.96
N ASN A 426 -20.24 -23.64 -14.17
CA ASN A 426 -21.62 -23.93 -13.74
C ASN A 426 -22.65 -23.94 -14.90
N GLY A 427 -22.22 -24.34 -16.11
CA GLY A 427 -23.04 -24.33 -17.33
C GLY A 427 -23.13 -22.96 -18.04
N GLY A 428 -22.52 -21.92 -17.49
CA GLY A 428 -22.35 -20.60 -18.08
C GLY A 428 -21.04 -20.47 -18.87
N ARG A 429 -20.61 -19.23 -19.11
CA ARG A 429 -19.40 -18.92 -19.90
C ARG A 429 -18.55 -17.85 -19.22
N ILE A 430 -17.23 -17.98 -19.35
CA ILE A 430 -16.24 -16.94 -19.04
C ILE A 430 -15.50 -16.62 -20.34
N ARG A 431 -15.47 -15.34 -20.73
CA ARG A 431 -14.68 -14.82 -21.85
C ARG A 431 -13.63 -13.87 -21.29
N ILE A 432 -12.38 -14.01 -21.72
CA ILE A 432 -11.31 -13.07 -21.36
C ILE A 432 -10.80 -12.40 -22.61
N GLU A 433 -10.61 -11.09 -22.54
CA GLU A 433 -10.01 -10.26 -23.58
C GLU A 433 -8.81 -9.52 -22.99
N THR A 434 -7.84 -9.18 -23.82
CA THR A 434 -6.68 -8.36 -23.44
C THR A 434 -6.50 -7.21 -24.41
N ARG A 435 -5.86 -6.14 -23.93
CA ARG A 435 -5.30 -5.08 -24.77
C ARG A 435 -3.99 -4.61 -24.16
N SER A 436 -3.15 -4.01 -24.97
CA SER A 436 -1.86 -3.47 -24.57
C SER A 436 -1.59 -2.10 -25.20
N GLY A 437 -0.69 -1.34 -24.59
CA GLY A 437 -0.32 0.00 -25.03
C GLY A 437 1.01 0.49 -24.45
N ASN A 438 1.44 1.67 -24.89
CA ASN A 438 2.66 2.35 -24.43
C ASN A 438 2.38 3.69 -23.75
N LEU A 439 1.12 3.94 -23.36
CA LEU A 439 0.68 5.10 -22.58
C LEU A 439 0.09 4.62 -21.26
N GLU A 440 0.35 5.36 -20.18
CA GLU A 440 -0.21 5.07 -18.85
C GLU A 440 -1.74 5.12 -18.86
N ASP A 441 -2.33 6.08 -19.60
CA ASP A 441 -3.78 6.16 -19.81
C ASP A 441 -4.24 5.19 -20.92
N PRO A 442 -5.09 4.19 -20.60
CA PRO A 442 -5.59 3.21 -21.56
C PRO A 442 -6.74 3.69 -22.47
N ASN A 443 -7.16 4.96 -22.37
CA ASN A 443 -8.31 5.47 -23.11
C ASN A 443 -8.04 5.75 -24.60
N LYS A 444 -6.79 6.08 -24.98
CA LYS A 444 -6.45 6.45 -26.36
C LYS A 444 -5.12 5.82 -26.80
N ASN A 445 -5.02 5.46 -28.08
CA ASN A 445 -3.81 4.89 -28.70
C ASN A 445 -3.32 3.56 -28.09
N TRP A 446 -4.22 2.81 -27.47
CA TRP A 446 -4.02 1.41 -27.11
C TRP A 446 -4.53 0.50 -28.23
N SER A 447 -4.06 -0.75 -28.25
CA SER A 447 -4.63 -1.76 -29.13
C SER A 447 -6.10 -2.04 -28.81
N ALA A 448 -6.83 -2.57 -29.78
CA ALA A 448 -8.19 -3.06 -29.55
C ALA A 448 -8.18 -4.25 -28.59
N TRP A 449 -9.30 -4.45 -27.89
CA TRP A 449 -9.53 -5.67 -27.10
C TRP A 449 -9.51 -6.90 -28.01
N GLN A 450 -8.76 -7.92 -27.60
CA GLN A 450 -8.64 -9.20 -28.32
C GLN A 450 -8.94 -10.36 -27.37
N GLU A 451 -9.84 -11.24 -27.79
CA GLU A 451 -10.22 -12.43 -27.01
C GLU A 451 -9.03 -13.40 -26.87
N VAL A 452 -8.87 -13.93 -25.66
CA VAL A 452 -7.93 -15.02 -25.36
C VAL A 452 -8.66 -16.34 -25.55
N PRO A 453 -8.15 -17.26 -26.38
CA PRO A 453 -8.75 -18.58 -26.56
C PRO A 453 -8.92 -19.35 -25.24
N ALA A 454 -10.06 -20.05 -25.10
CA ALA A 454 -10.49 -20.69 -23.84
C ALA A 454 -9.51 -21.74 -23.27
N GLY A 455 -8.62 -22.30 -24.09
CA GLY A 455 -7.56 -23.23 -23.66
C GLY A 455 -6.38 -22.57 -22.94
N GLY A 456 -6.36 -21.23 -22.82
CA GLY A 456 -5.25 -20.48 -22.25
C GLY A 456 -4.07 -20.40 -23.20
N GLU A 457 -4.27 -19.71 -24.32
CA GLU A 457 -3.23 -19.52 -25.34
C GLU A 457 -2.45 -18.23 -25.15
N ARG A 458 -1.46 -18.01 -26.03
CA ARG A 458 -0.64 -16.80 -26.04
C ARG A 458 -1.53 -15.57 -26.26
N ILE A 459 -1.32 -14.54 -25.45
CA ILE A 459 -1.95 -13.24 -25.60
C ILE A 459 -1.63 -12.68 -26.99
N ALA A 460 -2.67 -12.36 -27.77
CA ALA A 460 -2.55 -11.82 -29.12
C ALA A 460 -2.36 -10.29 -29.17
N SER A 461 -2.55 -9.61 -28.03
CA SER A 461 -2.23 -8.19 -27.90
C SER A 461 -0.78 -7.92 -28.31
N PRO A 462 -0.48 -6.81 -29.00
CA PRO A 462 0.88 -6.52 -29.45
C PRO A 462 1.83 -6.32 -28.26
N PRO A 463 3.13 -6.67 -28.39
CA PRO A 463 4.12 -6.35 -27.37
C PRO A 463 4.17 -4.86 -27.06
N ALA A 464 4.14 -4.51 -25.77
CA ALA A 464 4.09 -3.12 -25.30
C ALA A 464 4.53 -3.04 -23.82
N ARG A 465 4.54 -1.84 -23.23
CA ARG A 465 4.85 -1.66 -21.80
C ARG A 465 3.69 -2.02 -20.88
N PHE A 466 2.45 -1.72 -21.30
CA PHE A 466 1.27 -1.88 -20.47
C PHE A 466 0.34 -2.98 -20.99
N LEU A 467 -0.29 -3.71 -20.08
CA LEU A 467 -1.31 -4.72 -20.38
C LEU A 467 -2.55 -4.51 -19.51
N GLN A 468 -3.72 -4.77 -20.05
CA GLN A 468 -4.98 -4.82 -19.32
C GLN A 468 -5.78 -6.05 -19.79
N TYR A 469 -6.53 -6.68 -18.90
CA TYR A 469 -7.50 -7.71 -19.26
C TYR A 469 -8.92 -7.27 -18.91
N ARG A 470 -9.89 -7.86 -19.61
CA ARG A 470 -11.31 -7.82 -19.28
C ARG A 470 -11.85 -9.24 -19.21
N ALA A 471 -12.55 -9.59 -18.15
CA ALA A 471 -13.30 -10.84 -18.07
C ALA A 471 -14.80 -10.57 -18.09
N VAL A 472 -15.54 -11.33 -18.89
CA VAL A 472 -17.01 -11.27 -19.02
C VAL A 472 -17.57 -12.62 -18.62
N LEU A 473 -18.45 -12.62 -17.62
CA LEU A 473 -19.17 -13.77 -17.12
C LEU A 473 -20.59 -13.75 -17.70
N GLU A 474 -21.08 -14.89 -18.17
CA GLU A 474 -22.43 -15.06 -18.73
C GLU A 474 -23.11 -16.25 -18.03
N ALA A 475 -24.34 -16.04 -17.56
CA ALA A 475 -25.11 -17.05 -16.84
C ALA A 475 -25.43 -18.27 -17.73
N ALA A 476 -25.54 -19.42 -17.11
CA ALA A 476 -26.10 -20.61 -17.73
C ALA A 476 -27.59 -20.39 -18.11
N PRO A 477 -28.15 -21.17 -19.06
CA PRO A 477 -29.57 -21.08 -19.41
C PRO A 477 -30.54 -21.29 -18.22
N ASN A 478 -30.10 -22.02 -17.19
CA ASN A 478 -30.87 -22.24 -15.95
C ASN A 478 -30.67 -21.13 -14.89
N GLY A 479 -29.91 -20.07 -15.20
CA GLY A 479 -29.61 -18.96 -14.29
C GLY A 479 -28.41 -19.21 -13.36
N ALA A 480 -27.73 -20.35 -13.44
CA ALA A 480 -26.53 -20.61 -12.64
C ALA A 480 -25.37 -19.68 -13.05
N SER A 481 -24.65 -19.20 -12.05
CA SER A 481 -23.58 -18.21 -12.21
C SER A 481 -22.21 -18.89 -12.35
N PRO A 482 -21.42 -18.57 -13.39
CA PRO A 482 -20.01 -18.97 -13.42
C PRO A 482 -19.23 -18.23 -12.33
N GLN A 483 -18.13 -18.84 -11.88
CA GLN A 483 -17.21 -18.26 -10.90
C GLN A 483 -15.82 -18.12 -11.52
N LEU A 484 -15.20 -16.95 -11.38
CA LEU A 484 -13.80 -16.71 -11.72
C LEU A 484 -12.98 -16.57 -10.43
N ARG A 485 -11.86 -17.28 -10.33
CA ARG A 485 -10.98 -17.30 -9.15
C ARG A 485 -9.58 -16.75 -9.42
N LEU A 486 -9.06 -16.95 -10.63
CA LEU A 486 -7.69 -16.56 -10.98
C LEU A 486 -7.67 -16.07 -12.42
N VAL A 487 -6.95 -14.98 -12.66
CA VAL A 487 -6.40 -14.60 -13.96
C VAL A 487 -4.89 -14.47 -13.81
N GLU A 488 -4.13 -15.19 -14.62
CA GLU A 488 -2.67 -15.19 -14.62
C GLU A 488 -2.16 -14.92 -16.03
N ALA A 489 -1.42 -13.83 -16.22
CA ALA A 489 -0.75 -13.50 -17.47
C ALA A 489 0.76 -13.65 -17.33
N ALA A 490 1.38 -14.49 -18.16
CA ALA A 490 2.82 -14.58 -18.28
C ALA A 490 3.35 -13.45 -19.16
N TYR A 491 4.49 -12.87 -18.82
CA TYR A 491 5.13 -11.83 -19.61
C TYR A 491 6.66 -11.85 -19.46
N GLN A 492 7.36 -11.30 -20.45
CA GLN A 492 8.81 -11.25 -20.48
C GLN A 492 9.27 -9.97 -21.16
N ALA A 493 10.07 -9.17 -20.45
CA ALA A 493 10.67 -7.97 -21.03
C ALA A 493 11.62 -8.35 -22.18
N LYS A 494 11.73 -7.48 -23.18
CA LYS A 494 12.77 -7.63 -24.20
C LYS A 494 14.13 -7.39 -23.55
N ASN A 495 15.04 -8.34 -23.71
CA ASN A 495 16.41 -8.19 -23.23
C ASN A 495 17.09 -6.95 -23.86
N LEU A 496 17.87 -6.21 -23.07
CA LEU A 496 18.59 -5.01 -23.46
C LEU A 496 20.06 -5.15 -23.10
N ALA A 497 20.95 -4.63 -23.94
CA ALA A 497 22.38 -4.71 -23.64
C ALA A 497 22.73 -3.82 -22.44
N PRO A 498 23.70 -4.25 -21.60
CA PRO A 498 24.24 -3.37 -20.57
C PRO A 498 24.89 -2.14 -21.21
N VAL A 499 24.99 -1.06 -20.44
CA VAL A 499 25.65 0.19 -20.86
C VAL A 499 26.79 0.48 -19.90
N ILE A 500 28.00 0.62 -20.44
CA ILE A 500 29.18 1.04 -19.67
C ILE A 500 29.27 2.56 -19.73
N GLU A 501 29.22 3.23 -18.58
CA GLU A 501 29.28 4.69 -18.48
C GLU A 501 30.71 5.21 -18.30
N LYS A 502 31.51 4.56 -17.44
CA LYS A 502 32.89 4.98 -17.15
C LYS A 502 33.76 3.81 -16.70
N ILE A 503 35.01 3.78 -17.16
CA ILE A 503 36.11 2.97 -16.60
C ILE A 503 37.10 3.94 -15.95
N GLU A 504 37.62 3.58 -14.79
CA GLU A 504 38.66 4.34 -14.10
C GLU A 504 39.75 3.41 -13.60
N ILE A 505 40.98 3.74 -13.98
CA ILE A 505 42.19 3.09 -13.46
C ILE A 505 42.53 3.74 -12.12
N THR A 506 42.85 2.93 -11.12
CA THR A 506 43.16 3.41 -9.78
C THR A 506 44.57 3.97 -9.72
N PRO A 507 44.89 4.81 -8.73
CA PRO A 507 46.28 5.19 -8.45
C PRO A 507 47.18 3.97 -8.23
N PHE A 508 48.45 4.11 -8.59
CA PHE A 508 49.48 3.08 -8.45
C PHE A 508 49.77 2.80 -6.97
N ASN A 509 50.21 1.59 -6.65
CA ASN A 509 50.44 1.09 -5.29
C ASN A 509 49.18 0.99 -4.42
N TYR A 510 48.00 0.80 -5.02
CA TYR A 510 46.75 0.59 -4.28
C TYR A 510 45.99 -0.60 -4.83
N ARG A 511 45.38 -1.39 -3.93
CA ARG A 511 44.45 -2.46 -4.29
C ARG A 511 43.12 -2.36 -3.57
N PHE A 512 42.07 -2.89 -4.19
CA PHE A 512 40.79 -3.09 -3.52
C PHE A 512 40.92 -4.17 -2.44
N PRO A 513 40.30 -3.98 -1.25
CA PRO A 513 40.28 -5.02 -0.23
C PRO A 513 39.50 -6.23 -0.72
N ALA A 514 39.95 -7.44 -0.35
CA ALA A 514 39.15 -8.64 -0.55
C ALA A 514 37.81 -8.51 0.19
N ALA A 515 36.75 -9.10 -0.37
CA ALA A 515 35.43 -9.06 0.24
C ALA A 515 35.48 -9.61 1.68
N GLY A 516 35.07 -8.80 2.67
CA GLY A 516 35.06 -9.16 4.09
C GLY A 516 36.39 -8.99 4.85
N ALA A 517 37.44 -8.46 4.22
CA ALA A 517 38.71 -8.15 4.89
C ALA A 517 38.67 -6.80 5.64
N SER A 518 39.22 -6.77 6.86
CA SER A 518 39.40 -5.53 7.64
C SER A 518 40.46 -4.62 6.99
N LEU A 519 40.25 -3.30 7.11
CA LEU A 519 41.23 -2.28 6.71
C LEU A 519 42.44 -2.36 7.66
N THR A 520 43.59 -2.83 7.19
CA THR A 520 44.78 -3.06 8.03
C THR A 520 45.99 -2.20 7.67
N ALA A 521 45.95 -1.45 6.56
CA ALA A 521 47.03 -0.56 6.15
C ALA A 521 46.89 0.84 6.78
N SER A 522 48.01 1.44 7.18
CA SER A 522 48.08 2.82 7.72
C SER A 522 47.95 3.89 6.62
N LYS A 523 48.08 3.51 5.34
CA LYS A 523 47.86 4.36 4.17
C LYS A 523 46.66 3.83 3.37
N ASN A 524 45.47 4.34 3.67
CA ASN A 524 44.26 4.04 2.90
C ASN A 524 43.92 5.23 1.99
N LEU A 525 43.38 4.94 0.81
CA LEU A 525 42.90 5.94 -0.13
C LEU A 525 41.41 5.72 -0.40
N THR A 526 40.59 6.77 -0.24
CA THR A 526 39.17 6.70 -0.58
C THR A 526 38.93 7.44 -1.89
N LEU A 527 38.53 6.69 -2.91
CA LEU A 527 38.09 7.25 -4.18
C LEU A 527 36.61 7.66 -4.09
N PRO A 528 36.20 8.79 -4.67
CA PRO A 528 34.80 9.21 -4.72
C PRO A 528 33.95 8.23 -5.55
N GLY A 529 32.63 8.39 -5.50
CA GLY A 529 31.73 7.65 -6.39
C GLY A 529 32.03 7.91 -7.86
N LEU A 530 31.91 6.88 -8.69
CA LEU A 530 32.14 6.99 -10.12
C LEU A 530 30.88 7.54 -10.81
N GLY A 531 31.02 8.53 -11.70
CA GLY A 531 29.88 9.16 -12.42
C GLY A 531 29.12 10.22 -11.61
N GLN A 532 28.05 10.79 -12.18
CA GLN A 532 27.22 11.77 -11.48
C GLN A 532 26.28 11.08 -10.47
N PRO A 533 26.03 11.68 -9.29
CA PRO A 533 25.00 11.18 -8.37
C PRO A 533 23.63 11.30 -9.04
N ALA A 534 22.88 10.20 -9.06
CA ALA A 534 21.50 10.22 -9.54
C ALA A 534 20.69 11.21 -8.68
N GLN A 535 20.15 12.27 -9.28
CA GLN A 535 19.15 13.09 -8.62
C GLN A 535 17.95 12.19 -8.29
N ARG A 536 17.72 11.92 -7.00
CA ARG A 536 16.54 11.20 -6.51
C ARG A 536 15.27 11.95 -6.96
N ARG A 537 14.67 11.53 -8.08
CA ARG A 537 13.26 11.78 -8.32
C ARG A 537 12.47 10.72 -7.55
N GLN A 538 11.75 11.16 -6.53
CA GLN A 538 11.10 10.31 -5.53
C GLN A 538 9.75 9.70 -5.99
N SER A 539 9.41 9.81 -7.28
CA SER A 539 8.16 9.29 -7.83
C SER A 539 8.36 8.83 -9.27
N GLY A 540 8.50 7.52 -9.45
CA GLY A 540 8.65 6.85 -10.74
C GLY A 540 9.06 5.39 -10.55
N PRO A 541 8.90 4.53 -11.58
CA PRO A 541 9.34 3.13 -11.51
C PRO A 541 10.82 3.03 -11.15
N GLN A 542 11.18 1.93 -10.49
CA GLN A 542 12.52 1.65 -9.98
C GLN A 542 13.56 1.82 -11.10
N GLN A 543 14.39 2.86 -11.00
CA GLN A 543 15.47 3.08 -11.96
C GLN A 543 16.50 1.93 -11.87
N PRO A 544 17.10 1.52 -13.00
CA PRO A 544 18.15 0.52 -13.00
C PRO A 544 19.28 0.89 -12.04
N ALA A 545 19.75 -0.09 -11.25
CA ALA A 545 20.85 0.14 -10.33
C ALA A 545 22.17 0.12 -11.08
N ALA A 546 22.99 1.18 -10.92
CA ALA A 546 24.33 1.20 -11.46
C ALA A 546 25.30 0.36 -10.60
N THR A 547 26.24 -0.32 -11.24
CA THR A 547 27.19 -1.26 -10.60
C THR A 547 28.08 -0.60 -9.54
N GLU A 548 28.49 0.66 -9.75
CA GLU A 548 29.34 1.40 -8.82
C GLU A 548 28.97 2.88 -8.73
N SER A 549 28.33 3.26 -7.63
CA SER A 549 27.84 4.64 -7.40
C SER A 549 28.38 5.31 -6.12
N GLY A 550 29.01 4.53 -5.23
CA GLY A 550 29.50 4.99 -3.92
C GLY A 550 31.02 5.17 -3.87
N SER A 551 31.51 5.84 -2.83
CA SER A 551 32.94 5.93 -2.56
C SER A 551 33.53 4.55 -2.24
N VAL A 552 34.76 4.31 -2.66
CA VAL A 552 35.47 3.04 -2.42
C VAL A 552 36.80 3.32 -1.74
N THR A 553 37.07 2.63 -0.65
CA THR A 553 38.35 2.68 0.06
C THR A 553 39.26 1.55 -0.41
N MET A 554 40.52 1.89 -0.66
CA MET A 554 41.60 1.02 -1.11
C MET A 554 42.74 1.01 -0.11
N ASN A 555 43.49 -0.09 -0.08
CA ASN A 555 44.67 -0.26 0.77
C ASN A 555 45.93 -0.01 -0.07
N TYR A 556 46.89 0.71 0.50
CA TYR A 556 48.21 0.83 -0.10
C TYR A 556 48.91 -0.54 -0.11
N GLU A 557 49.37 -0.96 -1.29
CA GLU A 557 50.18 -2.16 -1.49
C GLU A 557 51.08 -1.93 -2.72
N LYS A 558 52.39 -1.86 -2.48
CA LYS A 558 53.36 -1.55 -3.55
C LYS A 558 53.30 -2.57 -4.68
N GLY A 559 53.35 -2.10 -5.92
CA GLY A 559 53.28 -2.95 -7.12
C GLY A 559 51.87 -3.42 -7.49
N TRP A 560 50.82 -2.84 -6.89
CA TRP A 560 49.44 -3.10 -7.26
C TRP A 560 48.80 -1.92 -7.98
N ILE A 561 47.94 -2.25 -8.94
CA ILE A 561 47.05 -1.31 -9.62
C ILE A 561 45.67 -1.96 -9.75
N GLY A 562 44.64 -1.17 -10.01
CA GLY A 562 43.30 -1.65 -10.21
C GLY A 562 42.52 -0.89 -11.27
N VAL A 563 41.35 -1.43 -11.57
CA VAL A 563 40.34 -0.85 -12.45
C VAL A 563 38.98 -0.98 -11.78
N ARG A 564 38.16 0.05 -11.92
CA ARG A 564 36.75 0.03 -11.53
C ARG A 564 35.90 0.62 -12.63
N TRP A 565 34.62 0.27 -12.68
CA TRP A 565 33.72 0.77 -13.70
C TRP A 565 32.31 0.97 -13.19
N ARG A 566 31.63 1.89 -13.87
CA ARG A 566 30.22 2.17 -13.69
C ARG A 566 29.49 1.74 -14.95
N ALA A 567 28.52 0.86 -14.77
CA ALA A 567 27.63 0.39 -15.80
C ALA A 567 26.21 0.27 -15.26
N LEU A 568 25.24 0.21 -16.16
CA LEU A 568 23.84 -0.04 -15.86
C LEU A 568 23.28 -1.07 -16.82
N ASP A 569 22.41 -1.93 -16.33
CA ASP A 569 21.62 -2.84 -17.16
C ASP A 569 20.16 -2.37 -17.19
N PRO A 570 19.58 -1.99 -18.34
CA PRO A 570 18.24 -1.40 -18.39
C PRO A 570 17.11 -2.30 -17.86
N ASN A 571 17.26 -3.63 -17.92
CA ASN A 571 16.33 -4.62 -17.35
C ASN A 571 16.78 -5.17 -15.99
N ASN A 572 17.91 -4.65 -15.47
CA ASN A 572 18.49 -4.96 -14.17
C ASN A 572 18.93 -6.43 -14.07
N ASP A 573 19.42 -6.98 -15.18
CA ASP A 573 20.04 -8.30 -15.27
C ASP A 573 21.39 -8.30 -14.53
N GLY A 574 21.76 -9.47 -14.00
CA GLY A 574 23.07 -9.73 -13.45
C GLY A 574 24.16 -9.65 -14.52
N LEU A 575 25.22 -8.89 -14.24
CA LEU A 575 26.32 -8.67 -15.19
C LEU A 575 27.56 -9.47 -14.81
N GLU A 576 28.27 -9.90 -15.85
CA GLU A 576 29.58 -10.55 -15.76
C GLU A 576 30.58 -9.80 -16.64
N ALA A 577 31.77 -9.54 -16.10
CA ALA A 577 32.82 -8.77 -16.72
C ALA A 577 33.99 -9.64 -17.17
N ARG A 578 34.49 -9.33 -18.37
CA ARG A 578 35.78 -9.77 -18.91
C ARG A 578 36.70 -8.56 -19.04
N LEU A 579 37.88 -8.67 -18.43
CA LEU A 579 38.92 -7.66 -18.43
C LEU A 579 40.13 -8.15 -19.22
N GLU A 580 40.59 -7.33 -20.14
CA GLU A 580 41.77 -7.59 -20.95
C GLU A 580 42.69 -6.36 -20.94
N ILE A 581 44.00 -6.58 -21.08
CA ILE A 581 45.02 -5.54 -21.08
C ILE A 581 45.84 -5.60 -22.37
N ARG A 582 46.27 -4.44 -22.87
CA ARG A 582 47.17 -4.33 -24.01
C ARG A 582 48.13 -3.17 -23.80
N GLY A 583 49.42 -3.44 -23.97
CA GLY A 583 50.48 -2.45 -23.95
C GLY A 583 50.58 -1.65 -25.25
N GLU A 584 51.18 -0.47 -25.17
CA GLU A 584 51.48 0.35 -26.33
C GLU A 584 52.41 -0.40 -27.31
N GLY A 585 52.06 -0.40 -28.60
CA GLY A 585 52.78 -1.15 -29.64
C GLY A 585 52.42 -2.64 -29.74
N GLU A 586 51.65 -3.19 -28.79
CA GLU A 586 51.13 -4.55 -28.87
C GLU A 586 49.86 -4.62 -29.75
N ARG A 587 49.65 -5.76 -30.43
CA ARG A 587 48.45 -5.98 -31.26
C ARG A 587 47.33 -6.69 -30.51
N GLU A 588 47.70 -7.70 -29.74
CA GLU A 588 46.77 -8.62 -29.09
C GLU A 588 46.42 -8.19 -27.66
N TRP A 589 45.14 -8.36 -27.32
CA TRP A 589 44.62 -8.19 -25.96
C TRP A 589 44.94 -9.44 -25.13
N LYS A 590 45.44 -9.24 -23.91
CA LYS A 590 45.78 -10.31 -22.96
C LYS A 590 44.73 -10.38 -21.87
N LEU A 591 44.24 -11.57 -21.55
CA LEU A 591 43.23 -11.76 -20.51
C LEU A 591 43.83 -11.43 -19.13
N LEU A 592 43.22 -10.48 -18.41
CA LEU A 592 43.48 -10.24 -16.98
C LEU A 592 42.57 -11.12 -16.12
N LYS A 593 41.26 -11.04 -16.39
CA LYS A 593 40.25 -11.74 -15.63
C LYS A 593 39.02 -11.99 -16.49
N ASP A 594 38.47 -13.18 -16.36
CA ASP A 594 37.17 -13.52 -16.93
C ASP A 594 36.20 -13.85 -15.80
N SER A 595 34.91 -13.83 -16.14
CA SER A 595 33.83 -14.24 -15.25
C SER A 595 33.74 -13.47 -13.93
N LEU A 596 33.97 -12.15 -13.99
CA LEU A 596 34.02 -11.29 -12.80
C LEU A 596 32.64 -10.67 -12.53
N ARG A 597 32.10 -10.84 -11.32
CA ARG A 597 30.78 -10.29 -10.93
C ARG A 597 30.88 -8.94 -10.21
N GLU A 598 32.04 -8.63 -9.64
CA GLU A 598 32.33 -7.34 -9.03
C GLU A 598 32.54 -6.25 -10.10
N SER A 599 32.26 -4.99 -9.76
CA SER A 599 32.48 -3.82 -10.62
C SER A 599 33.93 -3.30 -10.63
N ARG A 600 34.85 -4.08 -10.08
CA ARG A 600 36.23 -3.66 -9.79
C ARG A 600 37.18 -4.84 -9.70
N TYR A 601 38.44 -4.60 -10.03
CA TYR A 601 39.50 -5.60 -10.03
C TYR A 601 40.87 -4.97 -9.75
N SER A 602 41.73 -5.68 -9.03
CA SER A 602 43.14 -5.28 -8.82
C SER A 602 44.06 -6.40 -9.24
N TRP A 603 45.22 -6.05 -9.79
CA TRP A 603 46.26 -6.99 -10.21
C TRP A 603 47.66 -6.49 -9.85
N ASP A 604 48.61 -7.43 -9.82
CA ASP A 604 50.02 -7.16 -9.62
C ASP A 604 50.62 -6.58 -10.91
N SER A 605 51.05 -5.31 -10.86
CA SER A 605 51.65 -4.60 -11.99
C SER A 605 53.08 -5.03 -12.27
N THR A 606 53.76 -5.67 -11.31
CA THR A 606 55.16 -6.11 -11.47
C THR A 606 55.31 -7.28 -12.44
N ALA A 607 54.19 -7.94 -12.78
CA ALA A 607 54.11 -8.95 -13.83
C ALA A 607 54.13 -8.37 -15.26
N PHE A 608 54.09 -7.05 -15.40
CA PHE A 608 54.09 -6.33 -16.67
C PHE A 608 55.36 -5.49 -16.81
N ALA A 609 55.88 -5.42 -18.03
CA ALA A 609 56.99 -4.53 -18.35
C ALA A 609 56.57 -3.07 -18.19
N ASP A 610 57.53 -2.18 -17.99
CA ASP A 610 57.19 -0.77 -17.86
C ASP A 610 56.75 -0.18 -19.21
N GLY A 611 55.74 0.69 -19.18
CA GLY A 611 55.16 1.29 -20.37
C GLY A 611 53.71 1.70 -20.20
N ARG A 612 53.10 2.20 -21.29
CA ARG A 612 51.68 2.59 -21.31
C ARG A 612 50.80 1.41 -21.69
N TYR A 613 49.66 1.29 -21.01
CA TYR A 613 48.69 0.22 -21.17
C TYR A 613 47.28 0.78 -21.27
N ARG A 614 46.38 -0.03 -21.85
CA ARG A 614 44.92 0.16 -21.77
C ARG A 614 44.27 -1.12 -21.29
N VAL A 615 43.10 -0.98 -20.67
CA VAL A 615 42.23 -2.10 -20.33
C VAL A 615 40.97 -2.04 -21.20
N ARG A 616 40.51 -3.20 -21.67
CA ARG A 616 39.23 -3.39 -22.33
C ARG A 616 38.30 -4.16 -21.40
N LEU A 617 37.15 -3.55 -21.13
CA LEU A 617 36.06 -4.16 -20.38
C LEU A 617 35.00 -4.63 -21.37
N THR A 618 34.60 -5.90 -21.26
CA THR A 618 33.39 -6.41 -21.88
C THR A 618 32.43 -6.84 -20.77
N LEU A 619 31.23 -6.23 -20.73
CA LEU A 619 30.15 -6.63 -19.82
C LEU A 619 29.12 -7.43 -20.58
N SER A 620 28.63 -8.52 -19.98
CA SER A 620 27.57 -9.34 -20.53
C SER A 620 26.49 -9.62 -19.49
N ASP A 621 25.24 -9.62 -19.92
CA ASP A 621 24.04 -10.02 -19.17
C ASP A 621 23.82 -11.55 -19.14
N LYS A 622 24.82 -12.32 -19.59
CA LYS A 622 24.81 -13.78 -19.66
C LYS A 622 24.33 -14.49 -18.40
N PRO A 623 24.64 -14.04 -17.16
CA PRO A 623 24.15 -14.68 -15.94
C PRO A 623 22.63 -14.87 -15.89
N ASP A 624 21.89 -13.96 -16.51
CA ASP A 624 20.42 -13.90 -16.49
C ASP A 624 19.81 -14.22 -17.87
N ASN A 625 20.59 -14.70 -18.84
CA ASN A 625 20.14 -14.93 -20.22
C ASN A 625 20.39 -16.36 -20.70
N TYR A 626 19.53 -16.84 -21.60
CA TYR A 626 19.75 -18.15 -22.24
C TYR A 626 21.02 -18.10 -23.11
N PRO A 627 21.79 -19.21 -23.21
CA PRO A 627 22.95 -19.26 -24.09
C PRO A 627 22.62 -18.86 -25.54
N GLY A 628 23.37 -17.91 -26.08
CA GLY A 628 23.17 -17.31 -27.40
C GLY A 628 22.14 -16.17 -27.45
N ARG A 629 21.60 -15.74 -26.30
CA ARG A 629 20.66 -14.61 -26.17
C ARG A 629 21.21 -13.47 -25.31
N GLU A 630 22.35 -13.69 -24.68
CA GLU A 630 23.09 -12.66 -23.98
C GLU A 630 23.46 -11.52 -24.92
N LEU A 631 23.41 -10.31 -24.39
CA LEU A 631 23.94 -9.10 -25.00
C LEU A 631 25.15 -8.64 -24.20
N SER A 632 25.98 -7.83 -24.87
CA SER A 632 27.20 -7.33 -24.27
C SER A 632 27.50 -5.92 -24.71
N ALA A 633 28.19 -5.18 -23.85
CA ALA A 633 28.82 -3.90 -24.18
C ALA A 633 30.31 -3.99 -23.95
N GLN A 634 31.06 -3.19 -24.71
CA GLN A 634 32.52 -3.14 -24.62
C GLN A 634 32.98 -1.69 -24.57
N MET A 635 33.97 -1.40 -23.72
CA MET A 635 34.62 -0.09 -23.63
C MET A 635 36.10 -0.25 -23.29
N GLU A 636 36.94 0.62 -23.85
CA GLU A 636 38.37 0.72 -23.52
C GLU A 636 38.58 1.86 -22.51
N SER A 637 39.53 1.70 -21.60
CA SER A 637 39.98 2.75 -20.69
C SER A 637 40.84 3.79 -21.41
N ASP A 638 41.03 4.94 -20.75
CA ASP A 638 42.18 5.81 -21.04
C ASP A 638 43.50 5.04 -20.83
N ASP A 639 44.59 5.55 -21.40
CA ASP A 639 45.91 4.98 -21.19
C ASP A 639 46.43 5.27 -19.77
N PHE A 640 47.14 4.29 -19.21
CA PHE A 640 47.77 4.40 -17.89
C PHE A 640 49.20 3.86 -17.94
N LEU A 641 50.04 4.38 -17.06
CA LEU A 641 51.45 4.03 -16.98
C LEU A 641 51.65 2.93 -15.92
N ILE A 642 52.31 1.84 -16.31
CA ILE A 642 52.96 0.90 -15.39
C ILE A 642 54.44 1.25 -15.39
N ASP A 643 54.98 1.53 -14.20
CA ASP A 643 56.40 1.83 -13.99
C ASP A 643 56.84 1.23 -12.67
N ASN A 644 57.63 0.17 -12.75
CA ASN A 644 58.17 -0.58 -11.61
C ASN A 644 59.68 -0.34 -11.44
N THR A 645 60.31 0.45 -12.31
CA THR A 645 61.77 0.66 -12.30
C THR A 645 62.14 1.82 -11.38
N PRO A 646 63.05 1.62 -10.40
CA PRO A 646 63.54 2.72 -9.58
C PRO A 646 64.40 3.73 -10.36
N PRO A 647 64.45 5.00 -9.90
CA PRO A 647 65.29 6.01 -10.51
C PRO A 647 66.79 5.67 -10.37
N GLU A 648 67.58 6.09 -11.36
CA GLU A 648 69.04 5.93 -11.36
C GLU A 648 69.73 7.07 -10.59
N ILE A 649 70.64 6.71 -9.69
CA ILE A 649 71.54 7.66 -9.00
C ILE A 649 72.89 7.68 -9.73
N LEU A 650 73.10 8.71 -10.54
CA LEU A 650 74.27 8.91 -11.40
C LEU A 650 75.27 9.88 -10.76
N ASP A 651 76.54 9.75 -11.15
CA ASP A 651 77.64 10.66 -10.80
C ASP A 651 77.80 11.00 -9.31
N LEU A 652 77.38 10.09 -8.41
CA LEU A 652 77.43 10.30 -6.97
C LEU A 652 78.88 10.48 -6.48
N SER A 653 79.16 11.68 -5.97
CA SER A 653 80.45 12.06 -5.41
C SER A 653 80.27 12.92 -4.17
N ALA A 654 81.26 12.88 -3.27
CA ALA A 654 81.32 13.73 -2.09
C ALA A 654 82.73 14.30 -1.96
N ARG A 655 82.84 15.58 -1.58
CA ARG A 655 84.13 16.24 -1.33
C ARG A 655 84.09 17.05 -0.05
N SER A 656 85.22 17.15 0.64
CA SER A 656 85.35 18.01 1.83
C SER A 656 85.74 19.42 1.41
N GLU A 657 85.00 20.42 1.88
CA GLU A 657 85.29 21.86 1.71
C GLU A 657 85.30 22.53 3.10
N GLY A 658 86.48 22.65 3.70
CA GLY A 658 86.63 23.18 5.05
C GLY A 658 85.80 22.38 6.08
N ASN A 659 84.84 23.06 6.72
CA ASN A 659 83.93 22.46 7.70
C ASN A 659 82.65 21.86 7.09
N ARG A 660 82.61 21.66 5.77
CA ARG A 660 81.45 21.12 5.05
C ARG A 660 81.84 19.93 4.17
N ILE A 661 80.85 19.10 3.87
CA ILE A 661 80.86 18.08 2.83
C ILE A 661 79.94 18.57 1.71
N VAL A 662 80.41 18.63 0.47
CA VAL A 662 79.57 18.92 -0.68
C VAL A 662 79.32 17.62 -1.43
N VAL A 663 78.05 17.23 -1.52
CA VAL A 663 77.61 16.00 -2.21
C VAL A 663 77.00 16.40 -3.55
N ARG A 664 77.47 15.78 -4.63
CA ARG A 664 76.94 15.99 -5.99
C ARG A 664 76.46 14.67 -6.58
N PHE A 665 75.29 14.68 -7.18
CA PHE A 665 74.72 13.55 -7.89
C PHE A 665 73.65 14.02 -8.87
N ARG A 666 73.33 13.17 -9.85
CA ARG A 666 72.19 13.35 -10.76
C ARG A 666 71.21 12.22 -10.54
N LEU A 667 69.93 12.55 -10.50
CA LEU A 667 68.85 11.57 -10.54
C LEU A 667 68.22 11.56 -11.93
N LYS A 668 67.88 10.37 -12.40
CA LYS A 668 67.16 10.17 -13.66
C LYS A 668 66.21 9.00 -13.56
N ASP A 669 64.96 9.23 -13.94
CA ASP A 669 63.94 8.21 -14.18
C ASP A 669 63.56 8.17 -15.67
N ALA A 670 63.09 7.01 -16.14
CA ALA A 670 62.76 6.80 -17.54
C ALA A 670 61.32 7.16 -17.90
N LEU A 671 60.37 7.00 -16.98
CA LEU A 671 58.94 7.00 -17.29
C LEU A 671 58.10 7.85 -16.32
N SER A 672 58.56 8.07 -15.10
CA SER A 672 57.87 8.89 -14.09
C SER A 672 58.72 10.09 -13.67
N ALA A 673 58.08 11.07 -13.01
CA ALA A 673 58.80 12.16 -12.39
C ALA A 673 59.41 11.71 -11.06
N LEU A 674 60.52 12.33 -10.67
CA LEU A 674 61.12 12.14 -9.37
C LEU A 674 60.22 12.76 -8.29
N GLN A 675 60.04 12.08 -7.16
CA GLN A 675 59.23 12.55 -6.03
C GLN A 675 60.10 13.19 -4.94
N TYR A 676 61.18 12.53 -4.52
CA TYR A 676 62.11 13.07 -3.54
C TYR A 676 63.52 12.51 -3.69
N ALA A 677 64.46 13.25 -3.13
CA ALA A 677 65.84 12.83 -2.93
C ALA A 677 66.22 13.17 -1.49
N GLU A 678 66.90 12.26 -0.82
CA GLU A 678 67.38 12.45 0.54
C GLU A 678 68.81 11.91 0.65
N LEU A 679 69.52 12.38 1.66
CA LEU A 679 70.86 11.91 1.97
C LEU A 679 70.99 11.57 3.46
N SER A 680 71.95 10.72 3.78
CA SER A 680 72.31 10.35 5.15
C SER A 680 73.82 10.26 5.28
N VAL A 681 74.34 10.79 6.39
CA VAL A 681 75.76 10.72 6.74
C VAL A 681 75.94 9.66 7.82
N ASN A 682 76.79 8.66 7.56
CA ASN A 682 77.10 7.55 8.48
C ASN A 682 75.86 6.78 8.98
N GLY A 683 74.78 6.75 8.21
CA GLY A 683 73.53 6.07 8.60
C GLY A 683 72.70 6.83 9.64
N GLY A 684 72.94 8.13 9.83
CA GLY A 684 72.10 9.02 10.62
C GLY A 684 70.77 9.37 9.92
N ASP A 685 70.07 10.37 10.44
CA ASP A 685 68.79 10.84 9.91
C ASP A 685 68.87 11.20 8.42
N TRP A 686 67.78 10.91 7.70
CA TRP A 686 67.63 11.31 6.31
C TRP A 686 67.32 12.81 6.24
N LEU A 687 68.06 13.53 5.39
CA LEU A 687 67.89 14.94 5.14
C LEU A 687 67.46 15.13 3.69
N ASP A 688 66.41 15.91 3.47
CA ASP A 688 65.96 16.26 2.11
C ASP A 688 67.08 16.94 1.31
N ALA A 689 67.25 16.48 0.08
CA ALA A 689 68.17 17.05 -0.89
C ALA A 689 67.39 17.95 -1.85
N GLU A 690 67.69 19.25 -1.83
CA GLU A 690 67.12 20.20 -2.78
C GLU A 690 67.88 20.11 -4.12
N PRO A 691 67.19 19.97 -5.27
CA PRO A 691 67.86 19.99 -6.56
C PRO A 691 68.32 21.41 -6.90
N THR A 692 69.26 21.52 -7.84
CA THR A 692 69.74 22.82 -8.35
C THR A 692 68.64 23.68 -8.99
N THR A 693 67.52 23.04 -9.37
CA THR A 693 66.29 23.64 -9.91
C THR A 693 65.26 24.02 -8.84
N ARG A 694 65.53 23.76 -7.55
CA ARG A 694 64.68 23.98 -6.36
C ARG A 694 63.47 23.05 -6.18
N MET A 695 63.04 22.33 -7.22
CA MET A 695 61.90 21.42 -7.14
C MET A 695 62.24 20.07 -7.76
N THR A 696 61.91 18.99 -7.05
CA THR A 696 62.02 17.61 -7.55
C THR A 696 60.65 17.21 -8.11
N ASP A 697 60.42 17.50 -9.39
CA ASP A 697 59.11 17.35 -10.07
C ASP A 697 59.21 16.85 -11.54
N SER A 698 60.40 16.41 -11.96
CA SER A 698 60.70 16.09 -13.35
C SER A 698 61.46 14.76 -13.42
N PRO A 699 61.52 14.09 -14.59
CA PRO A 699 62.23 12.82 -14.72
C PRO A 699 63.75 12.91 -14.50
N GLN A 700 64.35 14.10 -14.51
CA GLN A 700 65.78 14.27 -14.28
C GLN A 700 66.06 15.54 -13.49
N HIS A 701 66.94 15.44 -12.49
CA HIS A 701 67.42 16.58 -11.70
C HIS A 701 68.89 16.42 -11.31
N ASP A 702 69.63 17.54 -11.27
CA ASP A 702 71.00 17.61 -10.74
C ASP A 702 70.98 18.19 -9.32
N TYR A 703 71.76 17.61 -8.41
CA TYR A 703 71.82 17.96 -6.98
C TYR A 703 73.24 18.36 -6.57
N GLU A 704 73.32 19.41 -5.75
CA GLU A 704 74.55 19.85 -5.07
C GLU A 704 74.20 20.28 -3.65
N VAL A 705 74.45 19.39 -2.67
CA VAL A 705 73.98 19.59 -1.30
C VAL A 705 75.16 19.78 -0.35
N PRO A 706 75.30 20.97 0.27
CA PRO A 706 76.29 21.22 1.31
C PRO A 706 75.80 20.73 2.68
N LEU A 707 76.61 19.93 3.36
CA LEU A 707 76.32 19.35 4.68
C LEU A 707 77.40 19.73 5.70
N PRO A 708 77.07 19.86 6.99
CA PRO A 708 78.08 19.98 8.04
C PRO A 708 79.01 18.76 8.04
N LYS A 709 80.32 18.97 8.15
CA LYS A 709 81.30 17.88 8.25
C LYS A 709 81.33 17.35 9.69
N PRO A 710 81.02 16.06 9.95
CA PRO A 710 81.15 15.49 11.29
C PRO A 710 82.62 15.35 11.72
N ALA A 711 82.86 15.12 13.02
CA ALA A 711 84.21 14.78 13.50
C ALA A 711 84.63 13.40 12.97
N GLY A 712 85.82 13.31 12.35
CA GLY A 712 86.35 12.07 11.80
C GLY A 712 87.17 12.28 10.52
N SER A 713 87.72 11.18 10.00
CA SER A 713 88.52 11.14 8.77
C SER A 713 87.94 10.20 7.71
N GLU A 714 86.76 9.63 7.94
CA GLU A 714 86.05 8.80 6.98
C GLU A 714 84.54 8.94 7.20
N PHE A 715 83.78 9.12 6.11
CA PHE A 715 82.34 9.30 6.14
C PHE A 715 81.67 8.50 5.01
N VAL A 716 80.58 7.82 5.32
CA VAL A 716 79.70 7.20 4.32
C VAL A 716 78.56 8.16 4.05
N ILE A 717 78.41 8.59 2.80
CA ILE A 717 77.25 9.36 2.35
C ILE A 717 76.36 8.42 1.56
N ALA A 718 75.15 8.18 2.04
CA ALA A 718 74.10 7.49 1.30
C ALA A 718 73.14 8.51 0.68
N VAL A 719 72.75 8.29 -0.57
CA VAL A 719 71.67 9.01 -1.25
C VAL A 719 70.55 8.02 -1.51
N ARG A 720 69.32 8.41 -1.14
CA ARG A 720 68.08 7.71 -1.45
C ARG A 720 67.25 8.59 -2.37
N ALA A 721 66.66 8.01 -3.41
CA ALA A 721 65.77 8.71 -4.32
C ALA A 721 64.53 7.88 -4.56
N ALA A 722 63.39 8.55 -4.73
CA ALA A 722 62.14 7.91 -5.14
C ALA A 722 61.46 8.67 -6.28
N ASP A 723 60.72 7.93 -7.10
CA ASP A 723 59.83 8.46 -8.13
C ASP A 723 58.39 8.64 -7.64
N GLU A 724 57.51 9.17 -8.48
CA GLU A 724 56.05 9.31 -8.21
C GLU A 724 55.29 7.98 -8.13
N ARG A 725 55.98 6.85 -8.25
CA ARG A 725 55.46 5.48 -8.12
C ARG A 725 56.04 4.76 -6.89
N ASP A 726 56.67 5.51 -5.99
CA ASP A 726 57.35 5.01 -4.79
C ASP A 726 58.43 3.94 -5.10
N ASN A 727 58.99 3.90 -6.31
CA ASN A 727 60.16 3.09 -6.62
C ASN A 727 61.39 3.78 -6.04
N VAL A 728 62.20 3.05 -5.27
CA VAL A 728 63.27 3.64 -4.46
C VAL A 728 64.61 3.04 -4.83
N ALA A 729 65.59 3.91 -5.06
CA ALA A 729 66.99 3.54 -5.21
C ALA A 729 67.83 4.11 -4.05
N VAL A 730 68.86 3.37 -3.64
CA VAL A 730 69.84 3.83 -2.64
C VAL A 730 71.25 3.56 -3.16
N ARG A 731 72.11 4.58 -3.14
CA ARG A 731 73.53 4.46 -3.50
C ARG A 731 74.38 5.15 -2.44
N LYS A 732 75.60 4.66 -2.21
CA LYS A 732 76.54 5.27 -1.27
C LYS A 732 77.87 5.64 -1.92
N VAL A 733 78.53 6.63 -1.34
CA VAL A 733 79.92 7.01 -1.63
C VAL A 733 80.70 7.15 -0.33
N LEU A 734 81.98 6.81 -0.36
CA LEU A 734 82.90 6.95 0.75
C LEU A 734 83.73 8.23 0.57
N LEU A 735 83.74 9.08 1.60
CA LEU A 735 84.60 10.26 1.67
C LEU A 735 85.69 10.00 2.71
N ARG A 736 86.96 10.10 2.30
CA ARG A 736 88.14 9.98 3.16
C ARG A 736 88.87 11.32 3.25
#